data_AF-A0A926A0G7-F1
#
_entry.id   AF-A0A926A0G7-F1
#
_cell.length_a   1.000
_cell.length_b   1.000
_cell.length_c   1.000
_cell.angle_alpha   90.00
_cell.angle_beta   90.00
_cell.angle_gamma   90.00
#
_symmetry.space_group_name_H-M   'P 1'
#
loop_
_entity.id
_entity.type
_entity.pdbx_description
1 polymer ?
#
loop_
_entity_poly.entity_id
_entity_poly.type
_entity_poly.pdbx_seq_one_letter_code
_entity_poly.pdbx_strand_id
1 'polypeptide(L)'
;MADTVPAVSHEPLVPHDRSSVRQKRPRSRVKFCAVLQCLSVMGFLMVASRASAQNRVPARDSLVAPRSQVKVSADTVGDSPAKAPGSLRLFTPQGAELESLSIRRARLLWDSSWPAWSGTSVNPFAGQVDPRPPQQSSLLAAPPDIAFRLNSRLEGKVERVRNDRCAIAQFRAIGSNCSAAWTPGFNFQLDVISKGTVADRVHVDLDFNSQREYDGSNNISVRYDGKPGRAVESVEIGNISFLPPPSRFITSGIPSGNYGVLARGRIGALTYTGVAAQQRGNVTKDRTFTIGTDGALQLQTRALEDVGMELRRFFLTVDPRQFAGYPNIDILNRSQMLRLATSLPDSVRPSRLYIYKQLIGAINPNPNGPRLEVRGARNSSRQIYEVLRENVDYYVDPSQLWIALVAPLAENERLAVAYEVNLNGVPGRNVNTGGTPDVQYTEAKQFANLLWEPELQPTDANGYFQREVKSVYRLGGDEIRRESITLKIVTGTSGDQEKPRDTSRGATYLQLFGMAQVTNPGALDIENRVWPRPQDPNRLATEPTQKLLRDNFLVFPSLQPFARAGLAQPFVNPANDTLYTYPNEYLYSTQRPQSIFRLQTQYVTEGYGTIPDLELGTQQIRPLSERVLLDGQPLIRDIDYTTNYELGVINFNRADTLFLQPRQVVVRFEENQSLATSPTSIFGLSSLLNLEKGQIGFTAISQQQRSTYNRPPLGFESAGSLVAGITANFGWNATALTGALNKLPFATRDATSRIRLIGELAISKPQPNAAGQAYLATFEDNAGRSILLPENSWALSSQPVAGSALPALLGGTQLTLNRNSTFAFQNAGLDPAGTAVQFYTEQIDPRVLLRGGSLQSVEQVLWLTLFPLRVGGLLNTVPGTTTLRNQWTIGNTSSLGATPTGRRWGSIQTVLNPSGDDLSRIENVEFFALIDTSAAGRARNPMIVLDFGDISENRVAFAPETLTVAAPIRAGLAPDTTYRGKRLVGYDQFDSERDRFSRAFNAIDNDVGIAGSVADSIWVVDGTAGAAAPFLAEKVPICAANVGQVKRLGDSRANCTVRNNRLDEEDIDLDGQLNLPSLNADREQWKRFEVDLSDRKNWTRVGGCRNVVTDSSATLGIVSERMCWVQVRLNWRSPTDSLNTPNDRRVRALRLTMVSAADESDDAFTRTAIANFELVGA
;
A
#
# COMPACT_ATOMS: atom_id res chain seq x y z
N MET A 1 6.04 51.09 19.59
CA MET A 1 5.59 50.87 20.98
C MET A 1 5.73 49.38 21.21
N ALA A 2 6.90 48.88 21.61
CA ALA A 2 7.43 48.86 22.98
C ALA A 2 6.54 48.01 23.91
N ASP A 3 6.92 46.76 24.16
CA ASP A 3 7.48 46.37 25.47
C ASP A 3 8.06 44.95 25.47
N THR A 4 9.05 44.80 26.34
CA THR A 4 10.10 43.78 26.46
C THR A 4 9.93 42.89 27.73
N VAL A 5 10.79 41.85 27.83
CA VAL A 5 11.31 41.17 29.08
C VAL A 5 10.65 39.80 29.45
N PRO A 6 11.38 38.75 29.92
CA PRO A 6 12.74 38.25 29.59
C PRO A 6 12.86 36.70 29.49
N ALA A 7 14.09 36.25 29.16
CA ALA A 7 14.56 34.87 29.19
C ALA A 7 14.87 34.33 30.60
N VAL A 8 14.71 33.02 30.79
CA VAL A 8 15.19 32.25 31.97
C VAL A 8 16.15 31.16 31.51
N SER A 9 17.35 31.20 32.08
CA SER A 9 18.45 30.24 31.97
C SER A 9 18.21 28.98 32.83
N HIS A 10 18.62 27.81 32.34
CA HIS A 10 18.75 26.59 33.15
C HIS A 10 20.24 26.21 33.27
N GLU A 11 20.73 26.22 34.51
CA GLU A 11 22.00 25.60 34.90
C GLU A 11 21.82 24.08 35.15
N PRO A 12 22.90 23.28 35.00
CA PRO A 12 22.86 21.83 35.09
C PRO A 12 23.20 21.33 36.50
N LEU A 13 22.48 20.31 36.99
CA LEU A 13 22.82 19.63 38.24
C LEU A 13 23.72 18.41 37.98
N VAL A 14 24.92 18.48 38.56
CA VAL A 14 25.98 17.47 38.66
C VAL A 14 25.59 16.40 39.71
N PRO A 15 25.96 15.11 39.54
CA PRO A 15 25.65 14.05 40.50
C PRO A 15 26.73 13.95 41.60
N HIS A 16 26.30 13.74 42.85
CA HIS A 16 27.19 13.37 43.95
C HIS A 16 26.95 11.92 44.43
N ASP A 17 28.11 11.29 44.65
CA ASP A 17 28.40 9.90 44.97
C ASP A 17 28.39 9.62 46.49
N ARG A 18 28.36 8.32 46.82
CA ARG A 18 28.87 7.62 48.03
C ARG A 18 27.96 7.23 49.22
N SER A 19 27.75 5.91 49.27
CA SER A 19 28.28 4.97 50.27
C SER A 19 27.44 4.52 51.48
N SER A 20 27.11 3.22 51.43
CA SER A 20 27.26 2.15 52.44
C SER A 20 26.80 2.34 53.89
N VAL A 21 25.87 1.49 54.34
CA VAL A 21 25.97 0.79 55.65
C VAL A 21 25.39 -0.63 55.58
N ARG A 22 26.16 -1.57 56.13
CA ARG A 22 25.89 -2.99 56.46
C ARG A 22 24.50 -3.25 57.07
N GLN A 23 23.91 -4.43 56.80
CA GLN A 23 23.12 -5.14 57.81
C GLN A 23 23.16 -6.67 57.68
N LYS A 24 22.93 -7.30 58.83
CA LYS A 24 23.29 -8.67 59.27
C LYS A 24 22.42 -9.77 58.66
N ARG A 25 23.00 -10.97 58.51
CA ARG A 25 22.28 -12.24 58.40
C ARG A 25 21.51 -12.55 59.69
N PRO A 26 20.35 -13.22 59.58
CA PRO A 26 20.17 -14.46 60.32
C PRO A 26 19.70 -15.61 59.42
N ARG A 27 20.09 -16.82 59.85
CA ARG A 27 19.68 -18.12 59.29
C ARG A 27 18.27 -18.47 59.79
N SER A 28 17.41 -18.94 58.91
CA SER A 28 16.48 -20.05 59.20
C SER A 28 15.98 -20.65 57.88
N ARG A 29 16.31 -21.94 57.67
CA ARG A 29 15.84 -22.78 56.56
C ARG A 29 14.43 -23.27 56.87
N VAL A 30 13.50 -23.14 55.92
CA VAL A 30 12.37 -24.07 55.74
C VAL A 30 12.28 -24.39 54.24
N LYS A 31 12.27 -25.69 53.92
CA LYS A 31 12.32 -26.26 52.57
C LYS A 31 10.96 -26.19 51.88
N PHE A 32 10.87 -25.57 50.71
CA PHE A 32 9.85 -25.82 49.69
C PHE A 32 10.52 -25.71 48.32
N CYS A 33 11.20 -26.76 47.90
CA CYS A 33 11.84 -26.84 46.58
C CYS A 33 11.76 -28.29 46.11
N ALA A 34 10.71 -28.61 45.34
CA ALA A 34 10.59 -29.89 44.63
C ALA A 34 9.64 -29.85 43.40
N VAL A 35 9.07 -28.70 43.02
CA VAL A 35 8.12 -28.61 41.88
C VAL A 35 8.65 -27.76 40.72
N LEU A 36 9.70 -26.96 40.92
CA LEU A 36 10.23 -26.06 39.87
C LEU A 36 11.20 -26.71 38.87
N GLN A 37 11.64 -27.96 39.10
CA GLN A 37 12.71 -28.57 38.31
C GLN A 37 12.22 -29.35 37.07
N CYS A 38 10.91 -29.57 36.90
CA CYS A 38 10.32 -30.12 35.67
C CYS A 38 9.88 -29.05 34.65
N LEU A 39 9.91 -27.76 34.98
CA LEU A 39 9.48 -26.66 34.11
C LEU A 39 10.59 -26.10 33.18
N SER A 40 11.83 -26.59 33.32
CA SER A 40 12.99 -26.10 32.56
C SER A 40 13.11 -26.68 31.14
N VAL A 41 12.36 -27.73 30.78
CA VAL A 41 12.53 -28.45 29.49
C VAL A 41 11.52 -28.02 28.43
N MET A 42 10.44 -27.32 28.79
CA MET A 42 9.46 -26.76 27.83
C MET A 42 9.71 -25.30 27.41
N GLY A 43 10.61 -24.58 28.08
CA GLY A 43 10.89 -23.16 27.82
C GLY A 43 11.72 -22.86 26.57
N PHE A 44 12.25 -23.87 25.87
CA PHE A 44 13.19 -23.66 24.75
C PHE A 44 12.55 -23.64 23.35
N LEU A 45 11.22 -23.85 23.23
CA LEU A 45 10.52 -23.98 21.94
C LEU A 45 9.79 -22.70 21.44
N MET A 46 9.83 -21.59 22.17
CA MET A 46 8.95 -20.42 21.91
C MET A 46 9.62 -19.17 21.30
N VAL A 47 10.90 -19.19 20.91
CA VAL A 47 11.62 -17.95 20.50
C VAL A 47 11.75 -17.76 18.97
N ALA A 48 11.28 -18.66 18.11
CA ALA A 48 11.53 -18.55 16.66
C ALA A 48 10.27 -18.69 15.79
N SER A 49 9.47 -17.63 15.66
CA SER A 49 8.62 -17.41 14.46
C SER A 49 7.90 -16.05 14.47
N ARG A 50 8.59 -14.99 14.03
CA ARG A 50 7.92 -13.78 13.51
C ARG A 50 8.78 -13.15 12.42
N ALA A 51 8.51 -13.52 11.17
CA ALA A 51 8.70 -12.69 9.97
C ALA A 51 8.43 -13.53 8.72
N SER A 52 7.35 -13.25 7.99
CA SER A 52 7.32 -13.40 6.53
C SER A 52 6.05 -12.76 5.97
N ALA A 53 6.21 -11.65 5.26
CA ALA A 53 5.20 -11.05 4.39
C ALA A 53 5.57 -11.39 2.94
N GLN A 54 4.59 -11.81 2.16
CA GLN A 54 4.76 -12.27 0.77
C GLN A 54 4.61 -11.10 -0.21
N ASN A 55 5.56 -10.98 -1.15
CA ASN A 55 5.36 -10.35 -2.46
C ASN A 55 5.81 -11.33 -3.56
N ARG A 56 5.08 -11.38 -4.67
CA ARG A 56 5.24 -12.35 -5.78
C ARG A 56 6.09 -11.82 -6.95
N VAL A 57 6.56 -12.79 -7.76
CA VAL A 57 6.92 -12.78 -9.22
C VAL A 57 8.44 -12.62 -9.55
N PRO A 58 9.02 -13.21 -10.65
CA PRO A 58 8.99 -14.58 -11.20
C PRO A 58 10.42 -15.17 -11.51
N ALA A 59 10.44 -16.32 -12.20
CA ALA A 59 11.57 -17.12 -12.72
C ALA A 59 12.40 -17.89 -11.66
N ARG A 60 12.16 -19.20 -11.59
CA ARG A 60 12.65 -20.12 -10.55
C ARG A 60 13.47 -21.22 -11.19
N ASP A 61 14.76 -21.30 -10.86
CA ASP A 61 15.50 -22.55 -10.95
C ASP A 61 15.56 -23.18 -9.56
N SER A 62 14.85 -24.30 -9.39
CA SER A 62 14.75 -25.04 -8.14
C SER A 62 15.49 -26.37 -8.24
N LEU A 63 16.54 -26.55 -7.45
CA LEU A 63 17.09 -27.87 -7.13
C LEU A 63 16.38 -28.39 -5.87
N VAL A 64 15.61 -29.47 -6.03
CA VAL A 64 14.87 -30.13 -4.94
C VAL A 64 15.73 -31.25 -4.34
N ALA A 65 16.10 -31.12 -3.06
CA ALA A 65 16.71 -32.20 -2.28
C ALA A 65 15.63 -33.23 -1.83
N PRO A 66 15.99 -34.49 -1.57
CA PRO A 66 15.02 -35.57 -1.35
C PRO A 66 14.14 -35.34 -0.11
N ARG A 67 12.85 -35.66 -0.25
CA ARG A 67 11.84 -35.63 0.82
C ARG A 67 12.18 -36.69 1.88
N SER A 68 12.36 -36.28 3.13
CA SER A 68 12.37 -37.19 4.28
C SER A 68 11.06 -37.05 5.06
N GLN A 69 10.21 -38.08 5.01
CA GLN A 69 9.11 -38.24 5.96
C GLN A 69 9.59 -39.17 7.08
N VAL A 70 9.63 -38.68 8.32
CA VAL A 70 9.88 -39.52 9.49
C VAL A 70 8.53 -39.75 10.17
N LYS A 71 8.01 -40.97 10.03
CA LYS A 71 6.80 -41.43 10.72
C LYS A 71 7.25 -42.21 11.95
N VAL A 72 7.03 -41.67 13.14
CA VAL A 72 7.23 -42.44 14.38
C VAL A 72 5.87 -43.01 14.77
N SER A 73 5.62 -44.28 14.46
CA SER A 73 4.52 -45.03 15.07
C SER A 73 5.08 -45.82 16.25
N ALA A 74 4.41 -45.72 17.40
CA ALA A 74 4.61 -46.65 18.50
C ALA A 74 3.57 -47.76 18.32
N ASP A 75 3.92 -48.80 17.56
CA ASP A 75 3.10 -50.00 17.42
C ASP A 75 3.75 -51.17 18.17
N THR A 76 3.03 -51.69 19.14
CA THR A 76 3.29 -52.97 19.82
C THR A 76 3.04 -54.14 18.87
N VAL A 77 3.96 -55.10 18.90
CA VAL A 77 4.08 -56.31 18.07
C VAL A 77 2.81 -57.18 18.05
N GLY A 78 2.40 -57.61 16.85
CA GLY A 78 1.40 -58.67 16.63
C GLY A 78 1.34 -59.09 15.15
N ASP A 79 1.48 -60.40 14.91
CA ASP A 79 1.72 -61.12 13.65
C ASP A 79 0.88 -60.79 12.39
N SER A 80 1.55 -60.93 11.23
CA SER A 80 0.99 -61.18 9.88
C SER A 80 0.60 -62.68 9.73
N PRO A 81 -0.22 -63.16 8.74
CA PRO A 81 -0.14 -62.78 7.31
C PRO A 81 -1.43 -62.89 6.44
N ALA A 82 -1.39 -62.32 5.22
CA ALA A 82 -1.54 -63.05 3.92
C ALA A 82 -2.15 -62.24 2.74
N LYS A 83 -1.53 -62.47 1.56
CA LYS A 83 -2.05 -62.55 0.17
C LYS A 83 -2.43 -61.30 -0.68
N ALA A 84 -1.52 -60.99 -1.63
CA ALA A 84 -1.64 -61.14 -3.11
C ALA A 84 -2.62 -60.25 -3.94
N PRO A 85 -2.40 -60.08 -5.28
CA PRO A 85 -2.35 -58.77 -5.94
C PRO A 85 -3.39 -58.54 -7.06
N GLY A 86 -3.52 -57.31 -7.56
CA GLY A 86 -4.39 -56.97 -8.69
C GLY A 86 -3.90 -55.76 -9.49
N SER A 87 -3.53 -56.01 -10.75
CA SER A 87 -3.14 -55.06 -11.79
C SER A 87 -4.31 -54.29 -12.40
N LEU A 88 -4.09 -53.07 -12.91
CA LEU A 88 -4.75 -52.60 -14.13
C LEU A 88 -3.95 -51.49 -14.83
N ARG A 89 -3.94 -51.55 -16.17
CA ARG A 89 -3.17 -50.74 -17.13
C ARG A 89 -4.04 -49.66 -17.81
N LEU A 90 -3.32 -48.75 -18.49
CA LEU A 90 -3.64 -47.91 -19.67
C LEU A 90 -4.23 -46.52 -19.41
N PHE A 91 -3.52 -45.47 -19.87
CA PHE A 91 -3.74 -44.81 -21.16
C PHE A 91 -2.57 -43.83 -21.47
N THR A 92 -2.07 -43.85 -22.71
CA THR A 92 -1.22 -42.82 -23.33
C THR A 92 -2.08 -41.89 -24.19
N PRO A 93 -1.65 -40.62 -24.38
CA PRO A 93 -1.39 -40.19 -25.75
C PRO A 93 -0.13 -39.32 -25.93
N GLN A 94 0.15 -39.08 -27.21
CA GLN A 94 1.37 -38.62 -27.87
C GLN A 94 1.69 -37.13 -27.73
N GLY A 95 2.99 -36.81 -27.91
CA GLY A 95 3.42 -35.77 -28.87
C GLY A 95 3.96 -34.47 -28.30
N ALA A 96 5.29 -34.32 -28.23
CA ALA A 96 6.05 -33.11 -28.59
C ALA A 96 7.56 -33.38 -28.51
N GLU A 97 8.25 -33.19 -29.64
CA GLU A 97 9.71 -33.21 -29.78
C GLU A 97 10.36 -32.04 -29.02
N LEU A 98 11.48 -32.29 -28.36
CA LEU A 98 12.42 -31.26 -27.93
C LEU A 98 13.85 -31.70 -28.24
N GLU A 99 14.53 -30.81 -28.95
CA GLU A 99 15.90 -30.91 -29.42
C GLU A 99 16.91 -31.09 -28.29
N SER A 100 17.94 -31.88 -28.60
CA SER A 100 19.06 -32.22 -27.74
C SER A 100 19.99 -31.03 -27.46
N LEU A 101 20.18 -30.70 -26.17
CA LEU A 101 21.32 -29.91 -25.68
C LEU A 101 22.22 -30.80 -24.83
N SER A 102 23.46 -30.92 -25.28
CA SER A 102 24.51 -31.77 -24.73
C SER A 102 25.00 -31.28 -23.36
N ILE A 103 24.80 -32.10 -22.32
CA ILE A 103 25.40 -31.88 -21.00
C ILE A 103 26.83 -32.43 -21.01
N ARG A 104 27.82 -31.53 -21.02
CA ARG A 104 29.20 -31.86 -20.63
C ARG A 104 29.20 -32.18 -19.13
N ARG A 105 29.53 -33.43 -18.78
CA ARG A 105 29.82 -33.84 -17.40
C ARG A 105 31.07 -33.13 -16.89
N ALA A 106 30.89 -32.11 -16.05
CA ALA A 106 31.94 -31.65 -15.14
C ALA A 106 31.86 -32.48 -13.85
N ARG A 107 32.86 -33.34 -13.61
CA ARG A 107 33.10 -33.98 -12.32
C ARG A 107 33.55 -32.90 -11.34
N LEU A 108 32.73 -32.57 -10.35
CA LEU A 108 33.17 -31.90 -9.13
C LEU A 108 33.47 -32.96 -8.08
N LEU A 109 34.75 -33.06 -7.72
CA LEU A 109 35.28 -33.87 -6.63
C LEU A 109 34.82 -33.25 -5.30
N TRP A 110 34.08 -34.01 -4.51
CA TRP A 110 33.84 -33.69 -3.09
C TRP A 110 34.85 -34.53 -2.30
N ASP A 111 35.91 -33.88 -1.83
CA ASP A 111 36.81 -34.47 -0.85
C ASP A 111 36.19 -34.29 0.54
N SER A 112 36.05 -35.39 1.27
CA SER A 112 35.41 -35.44 2.58
C SER A 112 36.47 -35.73 3.63
N SER A 113 36.99 -34.68 4.25
CA SER A 113 37.83 -34.77 5.43
C SER A 113 37.46 -33.67 6.42
N TRP A 114 36.64 -34.04 7.42
CA TRP A 114 36.61 -33.39 8.73
C TRP A 114 36.78 -34.49 9.80
N PRO A 115 37.54 -34.24 10.88
CA PRO A 115 38.11 -35.29 11.72
C PRO A 115 37.16 -35.76 12.81
N ALA A 116 37.19 -37.06 13.09
CA ALA A 116 36.57 -37.66 14.26
C ALA A 116 37.32 -37.24 15.54
N TRP A 117 36.61 -36.68 16.52
CA TRP A 117 37.08 -36.57 17.90
C TRP A 117 36.61 -37.80 18.67
N SER A 118 37.54 -38.72 18.94
CA SER A 118 37.40 -39.76 19.96
C SER A 118 38.01 -39.24 21.27
N GLY A 119 37.17 -39.09 22.29
CA GLY A 119 37.57 -38.73 23.64
C GLY A 119 36.98 -39.72 24.63
N THR A 120 37.80 -40.68 25.06
CA THR A 120 37.59 -41.53 26.23
C THR A 120 37.59 -40.68 27.50
N SER A 121 36.57 -40.80 28.35
CA SER A 121 36.66 -40.35 29.75
C SER A 121 36.28 -41.48 30.70
N VAL A 122 37.28 -41.85 31.48
CA VAL A 122 37.31 -42.79 32.60
C VAL A 122 36.22 -42.46 33.63
N ASN A 123 35.65 -43.52 34.21
CA ASN A 123 34.69 -43.48 35.29
C ASN A 123 35.44 -43.73 36.62
N PRO A 124 35.84 -42.71 37.41
CA PRO A 124 36.33 -42.93 38.76
C PRO A 124 35.13 -42.96 39.72
N PHE A 125 35.23 -43.75 40.79
CA PHE A 125 34.22 -44.02 41.82
C PHE A 125 33.27 -45.20 41.55
N ALA A 126 33.87 -46.39 41.46
CA ALA A 126 33.29 -47.57 42.08
C ALA A 126 33.66 -47.57 43.58
N GLY A 127 32.67 -47.40 44.45
CA GLY A 127 32.78 -47.59 45.89
C GLY A 127 31.46 -48.12 46.44
N GLN A 128 31.48 -49.32 47.03
CA GLN A 128 30.35 -49.96 47.70
C GLN A 128 29.88 -49.14 48.90
N VAL A 129 28.58 -48.82 48.96
CA VAL A 129 27.84 -48.55 50.22
C VAL A 129 26.42 -49.11 50.10
N ASP A 130 26.15 -50.12 50.94
CA ASP A 130 24.92 -50.64 51.57
C ASP A 130 23.51 -50.18 51.10
N PRO A 131 22.52 -51.10 51.02
CA PRO A 131 21.16 -50.78 50.63
C PRO A 131 20.37 -50.27 51.84
N ARG A 132 19.91 -49.02 51.79
CA ARG A 132 18.73 -48.58 52.53
C ARG A 132 17.74 -48.00 51.52
N PRO A 133 16.45 -48.40 51.53
CA PRO A 133 15.50 -47.89 50.58
C PRO A 133 15.10 -46.46 50.98
N PRO A 134 15.20 -45.45 50.11
CA PRO A 134 14.32 -44.31 50.21
C PRO A 134 13.00 -44.68 49.50
N GLN A 135 11.91 -44.68 50.27
CA GLN A 135 10.54 -44.77 49.75
C GLN A 135 10.35 -43.78 48.59
N GLN A 136 10.24 -44.29 47.36
CA GLN A 136 9.67 -43.52 46.28
C GLN A 136 8.15 -43.48 46.49
N SER A 137 7.62 -42.31 46.82
CA SER A 137 6.21 -42.01 46.58
C SER A 137 6.01 -41.97 45.06
N SER A 138 5.62 -43.10 44.47
CA SER A 138 5.35 -43.16 43.03
C SER A 138 4.04 -42.45 42.72
N LEU A 139 4.13 -41.34 41.99
CA LEU A 139 2.98 -40.69 41.36
C LEU A 139 2.68 -41.30 39.97
N LEU A 140 3.37 -42.39 39.60
CA LEU A 140 3.45 -42.96 38.24
C LEU A 140 3.34 -44.51 38.23
N ALA A 141 2.57 -45.11 39.13
CA ALA A 141 2.47 -46.58 39.23
C ALA A 141 1.53 -47.22 38.19
N ALA A 142 0.73 -46.45 37.46
CA ALA A 142 -0.12 -46.93 36.38
C ALA A 142 0.46 -46.49 35.02
N PRO A 143 0.47 -47.35 33.98
CA PRO A 143 0.89 -46.93 32.66
C PRO A 143 -0.01 -45.77 32.17
N PRO A 144 0.57 -44.68 31.64
CA PRO A 144 -0.23 -43.56 31.15
C PRO A 144 -1.08 -44.01 29.96
N ASP A 145 -2.39 -43.80 30.02
CA ASP A 145 -3.30 -44.00 28.90
C ASP A 145 -3.36 -42.69 28.10
N ILE A 146 -2.25 -42.37 27.41
CA ILE A 146 -2.14 -41.22 26.53
C ILE A 146 -1.86 -41.71 25.10
N ALA A 147 -2.79 -41.39 24.20
CA ALA A 147 -2.48 -41.41 22.77
C ALA A 147 -1.69 -40.15 22.42
N PHE A 148 -0.52 -40.30 21.80
CA PHE A 148 0.30 -39.19 21.31
C PHE A 148 0.57 -39.38 19.82
N ARG A 149 0.12 -38.44 18.99
CA ARG A 149 0.33 -38.40 17.55
C ARG A 149 1.11 -37.14 17.21
N LEU A 150 2.32 -37.32 16.67
CA LEU A 150 3.18 -36.23 16.22
C LEU A 150 3.47 -36.41 14.73
N ASN A 151 3.03 -35.43 13.95
CA ASN A 151 3.40 -35.26 12.56
C ASN A 151 4.30 -34.03 12.48
N SER A 152 5.53 -34.18 12.00
CA SER A 152 6.41 -33.06 11.71
C SER A 152 6.86 -33.10 10.26
N ARG A 153 6.99 -31.92 9.65
CA ARG A 153 7.54 -31.74 8.32
C ARG A 153 8.53 -30.58 8.36
N LEU A 154 9.77 -30.87 8.01
CA LEU A 154 10.78 -29.85 7.80
C LEU A 154 11.02 -29.74 6.30
N GLU A 155 10.85 -28.55 5.75
CA GLU A 155 11.25 -28.23 4.40
C GLU A 155 12.40 -27.22 4.45
N GLY A 156 13.57 -27.66 4.03
CA GLY A 156 14.67 -26.75 3.73
C GLY A 156 14.61 -26.37 2.26
N LYS A 157 14.55 -25.08 1.97
CA LYS A 157 14.80 -24.51 0.66
C LYS A 157 16.04 -23.65 0.77
N VAL A 158 16.93 -23.73 -0.21
CA VAL A 158 17.95 -22.71 -0.41
C VAL A 158 17.70 -22.13 -1.78
N GLU A 159 17.39 -20.84 -1.83
CA GLU A 159 17.09 -20.17 -3.09
C GLU A 159 18.09 -19.07 -3.36
N ARG A 160 18.30 -18.81 -4.64
CA ARG A 160 19.13 -17.71 -5.13
C ARG A 160 18.41 -17.11 -6.32
N VAL A 161 18.14 -15.82 -6.24
CA VAL A 161 17.53 -15.08 -7.34
C VAL A 161 18.65 -14.49 -8.18
N ARG A 162 18.59 -14.68 -9.51
CA ARG A 162 19.48 -14.03 -10.47
C ARG A 162 18.68 -12.97 -11.23
N ASN A 163 19.17 -11.74 -11.23
CA ASN A 163 18.62 -10.65 -12.03
C ASN A 163 19.41 -10.52 -13.33
N ASP A 164 18.82 -10.96 -14.44
CA ASP A 164 19.48 -10.88 -15.75
C ASP A 164 19.47 -9.46 -16.35
N ARG A 165 18.73 -8.51 -15.76
CA ARG A 165 18.68 -7.08 -16.14
C ARG A 165 19.44 -6.15 -15.18
N CYS A 166 20.35 -6.72 -14.39
CA CYS A 166 21.14 -6.10 -13.34
C CYS A 166 21.68 -4.69 -13.67
N ALA A 167 21.61 -3.75 -12.72
CA ALA A 167 22.27 -2.43 -12.83
C ALA A 167 23.78 -2.54 -12.53
N ILE A 168 24.60 -1.63 -13.05
CA ILE A 168 26.08 -1.72 -12.91
C ILE A 168 26.51 -1.76 -11.43
N ALA A 169 25.83 -1.04 -10.54
CA ALA A 169 26.10 -1.07 -9.09
C ALA A 169 25.92 -2.47 -8.46
N GLN A 170 24.98 -3.28 -8.95
CA GLN A 170 24.68 -4.63 -8.44
C GLN A 170 25.75 -5.67 -8.86
N PHE A 171 26.59 -5.38 -9.86
CA PHE A 171 27.78 -6.20 -10.16
C PHE A 171 28.87 -6.08 -9.09
N ARG A 172 28.90 -4.95 -8.36
CA ARG A 172 29.98 -4.59 -7.43
C ARG A 172 29.62 -4.78 -5.96
N ALA A 173 28.35 -5.01 -5.64
CA ALA A 173 27.95 -5.35 -4.28
C ALA A 173 28.44 -6.76 -3.91
N ILE A 174 29.12 -6.87 -2.76
CA ILE A 174 29.74 -8.10 -2.30
C ILE A 174 28.64 -9.16 -2.10
N GLY A 175 28.79 -10.30 -2.78
CA GLY A 175 27.81 -11.39 -2.75
C GLY A 175 26.64 -11.25 -3.73
N SER A 176 26.57 -10.17 -4.53
CA SER A 176 25.39 -9.87 -5.36
C SER A 176 25.56 -9.94 -6.88
N ASN A 177 26.68 -10.45 -7.44
CA ASN A 177 27.05 -10.44 -8.87
C ASN A 177 25.89 -10.84 -9.82
N CYS A 178 25.00 -9.91 -10.12
CA CYS A 178 23.66 -10.13 -10.69
C CYS A 178 22.79 -11.17 -9.98
N SER A 179 23.11 -11.52 -8.74
CA SER A 179 22.50 -12.65 -8.07
C SER A 179 22.49 -12.45 -6.57
N ALA A 180 21.32 -12.55 -5.94
CA ALA A 180 21.22 -12.43 -4.48
C ALA A 180 22.13 -13.44 -3.76
N ALA A 181 22.40 -13.18 -2.49
CA ALA A 181 22.96 -14.20 -1.62
C ALA A 181 22.04 -15.43 -1.59
N TRP A 182 22.60 -16.62 -1.34
CA TRP A 182 21.79 -17.78 -1.05
C TRP A 182 20.94 -17.50 0.19
N THR A 183 19.62 -17.54 0.04
CA THR A 183 18.67 -17.37 1.13
C THR A 183 18.17 -18.74 1.57
N PRO A 184 18.63 -19.26 2.72
CA PRO A 184 18.07 -20.46 3.29
C PRO A 184 16.68 -20.14 3.87
N GLY A 185 15.65 -20.78 3.35
CA GLY A 185 14.30 -20.81 3.90
C GLY A 185 14.05 -22.14 4.58
N PHE A 186 13.82 -22.14 5.89
CA PHE A 186 13.39 -23.32 6.62
C PHE A 186 11.92 -23.16 6.97
N ASN A 187 11.08 -24.06 6.47
CA ASN A 187 9.68 -24.15 6.85
C ASN A 187 9.51 -25.37 7.75
N PHE A 188 9.21 -25.12 9.03
CA PHE A 188 8.98 -26.17 10.01
C PHE A 188 7.49 -26.24 10.33
N GLN A 189 6.87 -27.37 9.97
CA GLN A 189 5.48 -27.67 10.26
C GLN A 189 5.41 -28.75 11.34
N LEU A 190 4.59 -28.50 12.35
CA LEU A 190 4.34 -29.35 13.49
C LEU A 190 2.81 -29.53 13.67
N ASP A 191 2.35 -30.77 13.76
CA ASP A 191 0.99 -31.19 14.11
C ASP A 191 1.08 -32.23 15.24
N VAL A 192 0.61 -31.86 16.43
CA VAL A 192 0.66 -32.66 17.66
C VAL A 192 -0.75 -32.82 18.19
N ILE A 193 -1.22 -34.06 18.29
CA ILE A 193 -2.47 -34.41 18.97
C ILE A 193 -2.13 -35.36 20.11
N SER A 194 -2.53 -35.00 21.33
CA SER A 194 -2.40 -35.87 22.49
C SER A 194 -3.62 -35.75 23.40
N LYS A 195 -4.26 -36.88 23.69
CA LYS A 195 -5.43 -36.94 24.55
C LYS A 195 -5.33 -38.15 25.47
N GLY A 196 -5.57 -37.94 26.77
CA GLY A 196 -5.47 -39.03 27.73
C GLY A 196 -5.42 -38.58 29.18
N THR A 197 -5.35 -39.56 30.08
CA THR A 197 -5.21 -39.34 31.52
C THR A 197 -3.93 -40.01 32.03
N VAL A 198 -3.10 -39.27 32.76
CA VAL A 198 -1.91 -39.76 33.45
C VAL A 198 -2.22 -39.91 34.93
N ALA A 199 -1.96 -41.11 35.46
CA ALA A 199 -2.05 -41.42 36.88
C ALA A 199 -3.41 -41.02 37.52
N ASP A 200 -4.50 -41.22 36.77
CA ASP A 200 -5.90 -40.94 37.14
C ASP A 200 -6.19 -39.49 37.59
N ARG A 201 -5.26 -38.56 37.37
CA ARG A 201 -5.32 -37.20 37.94
C ARG A 201 -4.86 -36.10 37.01
N VAL A 202 -4.05 -36.39 36.00
CA VAL A 202 -3.61 -35.39 35.03
C VAL A 202 -4.27 -35.68 33.70
N HIS A 203 -5.22 -34.86 33.31
CA HIS A 203 -5.90 -34.94 32.02
C HIS A 203 -5.18 -34.03 31.03
N VAL A 204 -4.78 -34.58 29.89
CA VAL A 204 -4.11 -33.85 28.81
C VAL A 204 -5.04 -33.83 27.59
N ASP A 205 -5.23 -32.65 27.03
CA ASP A 205 -5.95 -32.39 25.78
C ASP A 205 -5.13 -31.38 24.97
N LEU A 206 -4.25 -31.90 24.11
CA LEU A 206 -3.35 -31.15 23.25
C LEU A 206 -3.76 -31.41 21.79
N ASP A 207 -4.09 -30.36 21.07
CA ASP A 207 -4.31 -30.36 19.64
C ASP A 207 -3.70 -29.08 19.06
N PHE A 208 -2.46 -29.21 18.59
CA PHE A 208 -1.65 -28.11 18.09
C PHE A 208 -1.23 -28.40 16.65
N ASN A 209 -1.53 -27.49 15.73
CA ASN A 209 -1.07 -27.56 14.36
C ASN A 209 -0.60 -26.18 13.88
N SER A 210 0.70 -26.09 13.59
CA SER A 210 1.39 -24.89 13.07
C SER A 210 0.90 -24.39 11.71
N GLN A 211 0.13 -25.19 10.97
CA GLN A 211 -0.44 -24.84 9.67
C GLN A 211 -1.91 -24.44 9.77
N ARG A 212 -2.51 -24.41 10.98
CA ARG A 212 -3.85 -23.85 11.15
C ARG A 212 -3.78 -22.37 10.85
N GLU A 213 -4.63 -21.90 9.94
CA GLU A 213 -4.73 -20.49 9.55
C GLU A 213 -5.08 -19.57 10.73
N TYR A 214 -5.63 -20.13 11.81
CA TYR A 214 -6.11 -19.42 12.99
C TYR A 214 -5.51 -19.98 14.27
N ASP A 215 -4.64 -19.20 14.95
CA ASP A 215 -3.98 -19.62 16.19
C ASP A 215 -4.95 -19.97 17.34
N GLY A 216 -6.16 -19.38 17.33
CA GLY A 216 -7.22 -19.65 18.31
C GLY A 216 -7.84 -21.04 18.23
N SER A 217 -7.61 -21.76 17.13
CA SER A 217 -8.07 -23.15 16.94
C SER A 217 -7.12 -24.18 17.55
N ASN A 218 -5.91 -23.79 17.99
CA ASN A 218 -5.01 -24.67 18.72
C ASN A 218 -5.49 -24.80 20.19
N ASN A 219 -5.72 -26.04 20.64
CA ASN A 219 -6.13 -26.35 22.00
C ASN A 219 -4.96 -26.95 22.78
N ILE A 220 -4.61 -26.36 23.91
CA ILE A 220 -3.59 -26.87 24.81
C ILE A 220 -4.21 -26.80 26.21
N SER A 221 -4.71 -27.90 26.74
CA SER A 221 -5.31 -27.94 28.07
C SER A 221 -4.72 -29.09 28.88
N VAL A 222 -4.23 -28.76 30.07
CA VAL A 222 -3.76 -29.74 31.05
C VAL A 222 -4.48 -29.48 32.36
N ARG A 223 -5.26 -30.46 32.83
CA ARG A 223 -5.97 -30.39 34.11
C ARG A 223 -5.38 -31.37 35.11
N TYR A 224 -5.12 -30.90 36.32
CA TYR A 224 -4.80 -31.71 37.47
C TYR A 224 -5.97 -31.75 38.44
N ASP A 225 -6.43 -32.94 38.81
CA ASP A 225 -7.47 -33.16 39.81
C ASP A 225 -6.84 -33.52 41.17
N GLY A 226 -7.18 -32.73 42.18
CA GLY A 226 -6.70 -32.87 43.55
C GLY A 226 -7.29 -34.09 44.26
N LYS A 227 -6.64 -34.52 45.35
CA LYS A 227 -7.18 -35.61 46.18
C LYS A 227 -8.48 -35.17 46.87
N PRO A 228 -9.46 -36.07 47.05
CA PRO A 228 -10.69 -35.79 47.81
C PRO A 228 -10.37 -35.19 49.19
N GLY A 229 -11.11 -34.15 49.58
CA GLY A 229 -10.97 -33.49 50.89
C GLY A 229 -9.85 -32.44 51.00
N ARG A 230 -9.17 -32.10 49.90
CA ARG A 230 -8.20 -30.98 49.86
C ARG A 230 -8.88 -29.67 49.48
N ALA A 231 -8.27 -28.55 49.90
CA ALA A 231 -8.78 -27.21 49.61
C ALA A 231 -8.77 -26.87 48.11
N VAL A 232 -7.82 -27.40 47.34
CA VAL A 232 -7.75 -27.28 45.88
C VAL A 232 -8.31 -28.57 45.26
N GLU A 233 -9.37 -28.43 44.48
CA GLU A 233 -10.05 -29.53 43.80
C GLU A 233 -9.48 -29.73 42.39
N SER A 234 -9.14 -28.66 41.66
CA SER A 234 -8.47 -28.78 40.36
C SER A 234 -7.58 -27.58 40.01
N VAL A 235 -6.59 -27.82 39.15
CA VAL A 235 -5.76 -26.79 38.51
C VAL A 235 -5.71 -27.07 37.01
N GLU A 236 -6.15 -26.12 36.18
CA GLU A 236 -6.10 -26.20 34.73
C GLU A 236 -5.04 -25.21 34.19
N ILE A 237 -4.27 -25.62 33.19
CA ILE A 237 -3.22 -24.83 32.55
C ILE A 237 -3.40 -24.87 31.03
N GLY A 238 -3.25 -23.72 30.38
CA GLY A 238 -3.37 -23.54 28.93
C GLY A 238 -4.72 -22.90 28.57
N ASN A 239 -5.44 -23.41 27.58
CA ASN A 239 -6.78 -22.97 27.22
C ASN A 239 -7.75 -23.30 28.38
N ILE A 240 -8.22 -22.25 29.06
CA ILE A 240 -9.09 -22.34 30.24
C ILE A 240 -10.36 -21.49 30.05
N SER A 241 -11.43 -21.93 30.69
CA SER A 241 -12.71 -21.21 30.71
C SER A 241 -13.08 -20.77 32.13
N PHE A 242 -13.01 -19.47 32.38
CA PHE A 242 -13.43 -18.87 33.65
C PHE A 242 -14.92 -18.51 33.59
N LEU A 243 -15.72 -19.22 34.37
CA LEU A 243 -17.18 -19.08 34.43
C LEU A 243 -17.62 -18.72 35.86
N PRO A 244 -17.61 -17.43 36.22
CA PRO A 244 -18.17 -16.98 37.51
C PRO A 244 -19.70 -17.18 37.57
N PRO A 245 -20.31 -17.18 38.77
CA PRO A 245 -21.74 -17.31 38.95
C PRO A 245 -22.52 -16.27 38.13
N PRO A 246 -23.64 -16.65 37.49
CA PRO A 246 -24.37 -15.77 36.58
C PRO A 246 -24.86 -14.50 37.30
N SER A 247 -24.53 -13.35 36.73
CA SER A 247 -24.95 -12.01 37.14
C SER A 247 -25.29 -11.16 35.92
N ARG A 248 -26.30 -10.30 36.05
CA ARG A 248 -26.68 -9.31 35.03
C ARG A 248 -25.66 -8.17 34.89
N PHE A 249 -24.87 -7.90 35.93
CA PHE A 249 -23.95 -6.75 35.98
C PHE A 249 -22.47 -7.15 35.99
N ILE A 250 -22.11 -8.28 36.61
CA ILE A 250 -20.72 -8.65 36.85
C ILE A 250 -20.20 -9.56 35.73
N THR A 251 -21.01 -10.53 35.29
CA THR A 251 -20.53 -11.62 34.41
C THR A 251 -20.95 -11.49 32.95
N SER A 252 -21.74 -10.48 32.61
CA SER A 252 -22.29 -10.29 31.25
C SER A 252 -21.26 -9.84 30.21
N GLY A 253 -20.07 -9.39 30.63
CA GLY A 253 -19.02 -8.89 29.73
C GLY A 253 -17.63 -9.48 29.99
N ILE A 254 -17.53 -10.58 30.76
CA ILE A 254 -16.23 -11.23 31.02
C ILE A 254 -15.98 -12.24 29.90
N PRO A 255 -14.88 -12.10 29.14
CA PRO A 255 -14.46 -13.08 28.15
C PRO A 255 -14.17 -14.41 28.86
N SER A 256 -14.82 -15.46 28.39
CA SER A 256 -14.62 -16.81 28.86
C SER A 256 -13.31 -17.42 28.33
N GLY A 257 -12.56 -16.70 27.47
CA GLY A 257 -11.51 -17.23 26.59
C GLY A 257 -10.10 -16.82 26.89
N ASN A 258 -9.43 -17.72 27.61
CA ASN A 258 -8.21 -17.38 28.31
C ASN A 258 -7.17 -18.47 28.12
N TYR A 259 -5.92 -18.06 27.93
CA TYR A 259 -4.76 -18.93 27.98
C TYR A 259 -3.97 -18.61 29.25
N GLY A 260 -3.96 -19.53 30.23
CA GLY A 260 -3.33 -19.28 31.52
C GLY A 260 -3.59 -20.38 32.53
N VAL A 261 -3.74 -19.99 33.80
CA VAL A 261 -3.94 -20.90 34.93
C VAL A 261 -5.28 -20.63 35.59
N LEU A 262 -6.06 -21.70 35.80
CA LEU A 262 -7.31 -21.69 36.56
C LEU A 262 -7.16 -22.62 37.76
N ALA A 263 -7.52 -22.16 38.95
CA ALA A 263 -7.54 -23.00 40.15
C ALA A 263 -8.94 -23.01 40.74
N ARG A 264 -9.49 -24.20 41.00
CA ARG A 264 -10.78 -24.39 41.68
C ARG A 264 -10.58 -25.11 43.00
N GLY A 265 -11.36 -24.74 43.99
CA GLY A 265 -11.25 -25.31 45.32
C GLY A 265 -12.49 -25.12 46.17
N ARG A 266 -12.53 -25.84 47.29
CA ARG A 266 -13.62 -25.80 48.25
C ARG A 266 -13.07 -25.84 49.67
N ILE A 267 -13.55 -24.92 50.51
CA ILE A 267 -13.25 -24.84 51.93
C ILE A 267 -14.58 -24.81 52.68
N GLY A 268 -15.02 -25.96 53.19
CA GLY A 268 -16.34 -26.10 53.80
C GLY A 268 -17.47 -25.84 52.80
N ALA A 269 -18.32 -24.87 53.10
CA ALA A 269 -19.43 -24.44 52.24
C ALA A 269 -19.03 -23.40 51.17
N LEU A 270 -17.80 -22.89 51.23
CA LEU A 270 -17.24 -21.92 50.29
C LEU A 270 -16.55 -22.63 49.14
N THR A 271 -17.02 -22.45 47.91
CA THR A 271 -16.24 -22.78 46.71
C THR A 271 -15.56 -21.53 46.19
N TYR A 272 -14.36 -21.67 45.62
CA TYR A 272 -13.64 -20.57 45.01
C TYR A 272 -13.03 -21.00 43.67
N THR A 273 -12.86 -20.02 42.78
CA THR A 273 -12.24 -20.16 41.47
C THR A 273 -11.35 -18.94 41.23
N GLY A 274 -10.06 -19.15 41.08
CA GLY A 274 -9.08 -18.12 40.73
C GLY A 274 -8.59 -18.30 39.29
N VAL A 275 -8.40 -17.21 38.57
CA VAL A 275 -7.86 -17.20 37.21
C VAL A 275 -6.71 -16.19 37.08
N ALA A 276 -5.64 -16.59 36.40
CA ALA A 276 -4.55 -15.72 35.97
C ALA A 276 -4.17 -16.10 34.54
N ALA A 277 -4.51 -15.26 33.57
CA ALA A 277 -4.43 -15.64 32.17
C ALA A 277 -4.25 -14.46 31.21
N GLN A 278 -3.89 -14.78 29.97
CA GLN A 278 -3.96 -13.85 28.85
C GLN A 278 -5.19 -14.18 28.01
N GLN A 279 -6.00 -13.18 27.73
CA GLN A 279 -7.14 -13.28 26.85
C GLN A 279 -6.65 -13.54 25.42
N ARG A 280 -7.12 -14.62 24.78
CA ARG A 280 -6.75 -14.99 23.39
C ARG A 280 -7.85 -14.72 22.35
N GLY A 281 -9.06 -14.39 22.77
CA GLY A 281 -10.15 -13.91 21.91
C GLY A 281 -10.52 -12.47 22.25
N ASN A 282 -11.06 -11.69 21.32
CA ASN A 282 -11.47 -10.31 21.62
C ASN A 282 -12.80 -9.95 20.96
N VAL A 283 -13.53 -9.07 21.67
CA VAL A 283 -14.83 -8.46 21.33
C VAL A 283 -16.05 -9.35 21.58
N THR A 284 -16.78 -9.05 22.67
CA THR A 284 -18.22 -9.34 22.73
C THR A 284 -18.89 -8.51 21.65
N LYS A 285 -19.29 -9.13 20.53
CA LYS A 285 -20.09 -8.45 19.51
C LYS A 285 -21.55 -8.57 19.90
N ASP A 286 -22.19 -7.41 20.11
CA ASP A 286 -23.64 -7.32 20.23
C ASP A 286 -24.21 -7.11 18.82
N ARG A 287 -24.88 -8.13 18.29
CA ARG A 287 -25.66 -8.00 17.04
C ARG A 287 -27.14 -8.05 17.36
N THR A 288 -27.88 -7.12 16.76
CA THR A 288 -29.34 -7.05 16.91
C THR A 288 -29.97 -7.33 15.56
N PHE A 289 -30.88 -8.29 15.55
CA PHE A 289 -31.65 -8.71 14.39
C PHE A 289 -33.14 -8.57 14.68
N THR A 290 -33.92 -8.40 13.63
CA THR A 290 -35.37 -8.63 13.64
C THR A 290 -35.64 -9.86 12.81
N ILE A 291 -36.24 -10.89 13.40
CA ILE A 291 -36.53 -12.17 12.73
C ILE A 291 -38.04 -12.31 12.56
N GLY A 292 -38.47 -12.58 11.33
CA GLY A 292 -39.87 -12.80 10.97
C GLY A 292 -40.03 -13.67 9.72
N THR A 293 -41.20 -13.62 9.07
CA THR A 293 -41.50 -14.41 7.86
C THR A 293 -40.56 -14.13 6.70
N ASP A 294 -39.99 -12.93 6.65
CA ASP A 294 -39.14 -12.48 5.55
C ASP A 294 -37.64 -12.73 5.82
N GLY A 295 -37.31 -13.54 6.84
CA GLY A 295 -35.93 -13.86 7.24
C GLY A 295 -35.37 -12.95 8.35
N ALA A 296 -34.04 -12.96 8.48
CA ALA A 296 -33.31 -12.18 9.49
C ALA A 296 -32.83 -10.83 8.94
N LEU A 297 -33.18 -9.75 9.65
CA LEU A 297 -32.96 -8.37 9.25
C LEU A 297 -32.05 -7.64 10.24
N GLN A 298 -31.13 -6.81 9.75
CA GLN A 298 -30.28 -5.97 10.61
C GLN A 298 -30.46 -4.49 10.27
N LEU A 299 -30.68 -3.64 11.28
CA LEU A 299 -30.69 -2.19 11.12
C LEU A 299 -29.25 -1.66 11.06
N GLN A 300 -28.91 -0.96 9.98
CA GLN A 300 -27.64 -0.27 9.77
C GLN A 300 -27.84 1.23 9.91
N THR A 301 -26.85 1.91 10.50
CA THR A 301 -26.77 3.37 10.54
C THR A 301 -25.45 3.80 9.93
N ARG A 302 -25.50 4.77 9.01
CA ARG A 302 -24.33 5.30 8.31
C ARG A 302 -24.41 6.82 8.26
N ALA A 303 -23.28 7.48 8.50
CA ALA A 303 -23.13 8.92 8.30
C ALA A 303 -22.24 9.15 7.07
N LEU A 304 -22.74 9.93 6.12
CA LEU A 304 -21.99 10.39 4.95
C LEU A 304 -21.75 11.89 5.09
N GLU A 305 -20.67 12.38 4.51
CA GLU A 305 -20.36 13.82 4.45
C GLU A 305 -20.77 14.34 3.07
N ASP A 306 -21.10 15.64 2.96
CA ASP A 306 -21.37 16.30 1.67
C ASP A 306 -20.22 16.12 0.66
N VAL A 307 -18.97 16.18 1.09
CA VAL A 307 -17.78 15.90 0.26
C VAL A 307 -17.58 14.41 -0.04
N GLY A 308 -18.40 13.52 0.54
CA GLY A 308 -18.37 12.07 0.36
C GLY A 308 -19.30 11.56 -0.75
N MET A 309 -19.47 12.33 -1.83
CA MET A 309 -20.26 11.92 -2.99
C MET A 309 -19.63 10.74 -3.75
N GLU A 310 -20.42 10.08 -4.60
CA GLU A 310 -19.94 9.02 -5.49
C GLU A 310 -19.07 9.61 -6.61
N LEU A 311 -17.76 9.42 -6.48
CA LEU A 311 -16.77 9.98 -7.39
C LEU A 311 -16.73 9.22 -8.71
N ARG A 312 -16.53 9.95 -9.81
CA ARG A 312 -16.14 9.43 -11.13
C ARG A 312 -17.03 8.33 -11.70
N ARG A 313 -18.31 8.36 -11.35
CA ARG A 313 -19.30 7.38 -11.84
C ARG A 313 -20.36 8.01 -12.73
N PHE A 314 -20.92 9.15 -12.30
CA PHE A 314 -22.05 9.80 -12.95
C PHE A 314 -21.59 11.01 -13.75
N PHE A 315 -21.95 11.08 -15.02
CA PHE A 315 -21.49 12.14 -15.92
C PHE A 315 -22.61 12.66 -16.81
N LEU A 316 -22.60 13.96 -17.07
CA LEU A 316 -23.43 14.64 -18.07
C LEU A 316 -22.72 14.64 -19.41
N THR A 317 -23.44 14.39 -20.50
CA THR A 317 -22.87 14.19 -21.84
C THR A 317 -22.59 15.50 -22.58
N VAL A 318 -23.22 16.59 -22.15
CA VAL A 318 -23.08 17.95 -22.67
C VAL A 318 -22.89 18.95 -21.51
N ASP A 319 -22.52 20.20 -21.81
CA ASP A 319 -22.32 21.23 -20.79
C ASP A 319 -23.64 21.58 -20.06
N PRO A 320 -23.78 21.29 -18.75
CA PRO A 320 -25.01 21.53 -18.03
C PRO A 320 -25.39 23.00 -17.87
N ARG A 321 -24.43 23.93 -18.04
CA ARG A 321 -24.70 25.37 -17.93
C ARG A 321 -25.61 25.86 -19.05
N GLN A 322 -25.78 25.07 -20.12
CA GLN A 322 -26.71 25.33 -21.21
C GLN A 322 -28.17 24.99 -20.86
N PHE A 323 -28.40 24.24 -19.78
CA PHE A 323 -29.75 23.84 -19.37
C PHE A 323 -30.48 24.98 -18.64
N ALA A 324 -31.71 25.25 -19.06
CA ALA A 324 -32.59 26.16 -18.35
C ALA A 324 -32.83 25.65 -16.92
N GLY A 325 -32.57 26.51 -15.93
CA GLY A 325 -32.71 26.17 -14.50
C GLY A 325 -31.44 25.64 -13.83
N TYR A 326 -30.29 25.60 -14.52
CA TYR A 326 -28.99 25.30 -13.89
C TYR A 326 -28.72 26.21 -12.67
N PRO A 327 -28.20 25.69 -11.55
CA PRO A 327 -27.75 24.31 -11.32
C PRO A 327 -28.83 23.34 -10.81
N ASN A 328 -30.08 23.78 -10.66
CA ASN A 328 -31.18 22.99 -10.09
C ASN A 328 -31.85 22.07 -11.12
N ILE A 329 -31.05 21.13 -11.63
CA ILE A 329 -31.48 20.08 -12.55
C ILE A 329 -31.66 18.77 -11.77
N ASP A 330 -32.84 18.17 -11.86
CA ASP A 330 -33.12 16.86 -11.27
C ASP A 330 -32.92 15.77 -12.34
N ILE A 331 -31.77 15.09 -12.29
CA ILE A 331 -31.43 14.05 -13.27
C ILE A 331 -32.39 12.85 -13.24
N LEU A 332 -33.16 12.67 -12.15
CA LEU A 332 -34.17 11.63 -12.03
C LEU A 332 -35.54 12.07 -12.57
N ASN A 333 -35.75 13.36 -12.85
CA ASN A 333 -36.98 13.86 -13.43
C ASN A 333 -36.98 13.66 -14.95
N ARG A 334 -37.46 12.49 -15.39
CA ARG A 334 -37.52 12.11 -16.81
C ARG A 334 -38.21 13.17 -17.68
N SER A 335 -39.29 13.79 -17.20
CA SER A 335 -40.00 14.81 -17.96
C SER A 335 -39.17 16.07 -18.16
N GLN A 336 -38.42 16.49 -17.14
CA GLN A 336 -37.49 17.62 -17.20
C GLN A 336 -36.35 17.29 -18.15
N MET A 337 -35.72 16.12 -18.01
CA MET A 337 -34.59 15.71 -18.83
C MET A 337 -34.94 15.61 -20.32
N LEU A 338 -36.13 15.09 -20.67
CA LEU A 338 -36.60 15.08 -22.06
C LEU A 338 -36.89 16.48 -22.60
N ARG A 339 -37.44 17.40 -21.78
CA ARG A 339 -37.61 18.81 -22.16
C ARG A 339 -36.27 19.52 -22.36
N LEU A 340 -35.29 19.25 -21.50
CA LEU A 340 -33.95 19.81 -21.64
C LEU A 340 -33.28 19.29 -22.92
N ALA A 341 -33.37 17.99 -23.20
CA ALA A 341 -32.83 17.41 -24.43
C ALA A 341 -33.45 18.08 -25.67
N THR A 342 -34.78 18.21 -25.70
CA THR A 342 -35.51 18.86 -26.81
C THR A 342 -35.30 20.38 -26.89
N SER A 343 -34.80 21.03 -25.83
CA SER A 343 -34.44 22.45 -25.87
C SER A 343 -33.06 22.72 -26.50
N LEU A 344 -32.18 21.71 -26.56
CA LEU A 344 -30.88 21.84 -27.21
C LEU A 344 -31.05 21.94 -28.74
N PRO A 345 -30.21 22.72 -29.45
CA PRO A 345 -30.20 22.71 -30.90
C PRO A 345 -29.91 21.30 -31.45
N ASP A 346 -30.55 20.94 -32.57
CA ASP A 346 -30.40 19.63 -33.22
C ASP A 346 -28.93 19.30 -33.55
N SER A 347 -28.09 20.30 -33.80
CA SER A 347 -26.66 20.13 -34.05
C SER A 347 -25.85 19.69 -32.83
N VAL A 348 -26.38 19.79 -31.61
CA VAL A 348 -25.67 19.49 -30.35
C VAL A 348 -26.42 18.45 -29.50
N ARG A 349 -27.71 18.23 -29.77
CA ARG A 349 -28.54 17.26 -29.06
C ARG A 349 -28.06 15.83 -29.33
N PRO A 350 -27.58 15.10 -28.31
CA PRO A 350 -27.17 13.70 -28.49
C PRO A 350 -28.36 12.80 -28.84
N SER A 351 -28.20 11.95 -29.84
CA SER A 351 -29.16 10.89 -30.21
C SER A 351 -28.66 9.49 -29.90
N ARG A 352 -27.33 9.29 -29.89
CA ARG A 352 -26.67 8.02 -29.55
C ARG A 352 -25.26 8.28 -29.04
N LEU A 353 -24.87 7.65 -27.93
CA LEU A 353 -23.58 7.87 -27.27
C LEU A 353 -22.57 6.74 -27.52
N TYR A 354 -21.29 7.10 -27.52
CA TYR A 354 -20.14 6.21 -27.56
C TYR A 354 -19.14 6.69 -26.52
N ILE A 355 -18.86 5.84 -25.53
CA ILE A 355 -18.02 6.19 -24.38
C ILE A 355 -16.66 5.54 -24.52
N TYR A 356 -15.62 6.32 -24.25
CA TYR A 356 -14.24 5.95 -24.43
C TYR A 356 -13.46 6.16 -23.15
N LYS A 357 -12.66 5.17 -22.79
CA LYS A 357 -11.79 5.21 -21.62
C LYS A 357 -10.33 5.11 -22.05
N GLN A 358 -9.46 5.84 -21.37
CA GLN A 358 -8.01 5.75 -21.57
C GLN A 358 -7.33 5.66 -20.21
N LEU A 359 -6.34 4.77 -20.07
CA LEU A 359 -5.38 4.84 -18.98
C LEU A 359 -4.30 5.88 -19.32
N ILE A 360 -4.09 6.82 -18.42
CA ILE A 360 -2.99 7.79 -18.48
C ILE A 360 -1.77 7.16 -17.82
N GLY A 361 -0.57 7.37 -18.38
CA GLY A 361 0.64 6.81 -17.82
C GLY A 361 0.79 5.30 -18.00
N ALA A 362 0.08 4.70 -18.96
CA ALA A 362 0.20 3.28 -19.27
C ALA A 362 -0.13 2.99 -20.74
N ILE A 363 0.42 1.87 -21.22
CA ILE A 363 0.19 1.38 -22.59
C ILE A 363 -1.23 0.83 -22.69
N ASN A 364 -1.96 1.23 -23.73
CA ASN A 364 -3.30 0.69 -23.99
C ASN A 364 -3.22 -0.78 -24.45
N PRO A 365 -3.97 -1.71 -23.83
CA PRO A 365 -3.95 -3.13 -24.19
C PRO A 365 -4.54 -3.46 -25.57
N ASN A 366 -5.36 -2.55 -26.15
CA ASN A 366 -5.97 -2.76 -27.46
C ASN A 366 -5.33 -1.84 -28.53
N PRO A 367 -4.30 -2.30 -29.26
CA PRO A 367 -3.64 -1.48 -30.28
C PRO A 367 -4.55 -1.09 -31.46
N ASN A 368 -5.69 -1.77 -31.63
CA ASN A 368 -6.67 -1.51 -32.70
C ASN A 368 -7.80 -0.55 -32.26
N GLY A 369 -7.78 -0.06 -31.02
CA GLY A 369 -8.76 0.93 -30.54
C GLY A 369 -8.76 2.23 -31.35
N PRO A 370 -9.85 3.02 -31.31
CA PRO A 370 -9.89 4.32 -31.98
C PRO A 370 -8.82 5.25 -31.42
N ARG A 371 -8.23 6.04 -32.32
CA ARG A 371 -7.20 7.02 -31.96
C ARG A 371 -7.79 8.42 -31.98
N LEU A 372 -8.22 8.90 -30.82
CA LEU A 372 -9.07 10.09 -30.68
C LEU A 372 -8.24 11.32 -30.28
N GLU A 373 -8.53 12.44 -30.94
CA GLU A 373 -8.22 13.78 -30.45
C GLU A 373 -9.40 14.26 -29.59
N VAL A 374 -9.17 14.46 -28.28
CA VAL A 374 -10.24 14.78 -27.32
C VAL A 374 -10.31 16.28 -27.06
N ARG A 375 -11.46 16.86 -27.34
CA ARG A 375 -11.75 18.29 -27.08
C ARG A 375 -11.95 18.53 -25.60
N GLY A 376 -11.28 19.57 -25.10
CA GLY A 376 -11.28 19.91 -23.67
C GLY A 376 -10.20 19.17 -22.88
N ALA A 377 -9.58 18.15 -23.46
CA ALA A 377 -8.45 17.48 -22.83
C ALA A 377 -7.22 18.39 -22.82
N ARG A 378 -6.47 18.39 -21.72
CA ARG A 378 -5.22 19.15 -21.61
C ARG A 378 -4.18 18.74 -22.65
N ASN A 379 -4.03 17.43 -22.88
CA ASN A 379 -3.30 16.89 -24.02
C ASN A 379 -4.32 16.27 -24.99
N SER A 380 -4.64 17.02 -26.06
CA SER A 380 -5.56 16.57 -27.11
C SER A 380 -4.87 15.71 -28.17
N SER A 381 -3.64 15.26 -27.92
CA SER A 381 -2.90 14.39 -28.83
C SER A 381 -3.69 13.12 -29.18
N ARG A 382 -3.40 12.54 -30.34
CA ARG A 382 -4.21 11.46 -30.93
C ARG A 382 -3.93 10.10 -30.26
N GLN A 383 -4.52 9.84 -29.10
CA GLN A 383 -4.20 8.67 -28.25
C GLN A 383 -5.17 7.51 -28.47
N ILE A 384 -4.75 6.29 -28.09
CA ILE A 384 -5.57 5.06 -28.22
C ILE A 384 -6.56 4.99 -27.05
N TYR A 385 -7.85 4.81 -27.34
CA TYR A 385 -8.90 4.63 -26.33
C TYR A 385 -9.51 3.23 -26.37
N GLU A 386 -9.91 2.73 -25.21
CA GLU A 386 -10.81 1.60 -25.05
C GLU A 386 -12.25 2.05 -25.26
N VAL A 387 -13.03 1.29 -26.03
CA VAL A 387 -14.46 1.55 -26.26
C VAL A 387 -15.25 0.82 -25.17
N LEU A 388 -16.03 1.55 -24.40
CA LEU A 388 -16.95 0.97 -23.42
C LEU A 388 -18.25 0.54 -24.09
N ARG A 389 -18.88 -0.51 -23.58
CA ARG A 389 -20.14 -1.07 -24.09
C ARG A 389 -21.32 -0.62 -23.24
N GLU A 390 -22.34 -0.11 -23.91
CA GLU A 390 -23.62 0.26 -23.28
C GLU A 390 -24.30 -0.97 -22.67
N ASN A 391 -24.93 -0.81 -21.50
CA ASN A 391 -25.62 -1.87 -20.75
C ASN A 391 -24.73 -3.04 -20.32
N VAL A 392 -23.40 -2.84 -20.34
CA VAL A 392 -22.40 -3.75 -19.78
C VAL A 392 -21.40 -2.98 -18.92
N ASP A 393 -20.80 -1.92 -19.49
CA ASP A 393 -19.77 -1.12 -18.83
C ASP A 393 -20.35 0.21 -18.31
N TYR A 394 -21.46 0.70 -18.88
CA TYR A 394 -22.18 1.90 -18.45
C TYR A 394 -23.69 1.88 -18.77
N TYR A 395 -24.44 2.63 -17.96
CA TYR A 395 -25.85 2.97 -18.13
C TYR A 395 -26.00 4.29 -18.89
N VAL A 396 -27.03 4.40 -19.74
CA VAL A 396 -27.42 5.64 -20.42
C VAL A 396 -28.87 5.98 -20.09
N ASP A 397 -29.13 7.22 -19.69
CA ASP A 397 -30.49 7.70 -19.48
C ASP A 397 -31.23 7.91 -20.81
N PRO A 398 -32.56 7.65 -20.90
CA PRO A 398 -33.34 7.86 -22.12
C PRO A 398 -33.28 9.26 -22.74
N SER A 399 -32.93 10.30 -21.98
CA SER A 399 -32.70 11.64 -22.52
C SER A 399 -31.37 11.79 -23.27
N GLN A 400 -30.46 10.82 -23.17
CA GLN A 400 -29.08 10.85 -23.67
C GLN A 400 -28.20 11.95 -23.02
N LEU A 401 -28.69 12.63 -21.98
CA LEU A 401 -28.00 13.75 -21.34
C LEU A 401 -27.08 13.35 -20.18
N TRP A 402 -27.19 12.12 -19.67
CA TRP A 402 -26.31 11.62 -18.62
C TRP A 402 -26.10 10.10 -18.66
N ILE A 403 -25.01 9.65 -18.05
CA ILE A 403 -24.58 8.26 -17.95
C ILE A 403 -24.15 7.91 -16.52
N ALA A 404 -24.13 6.61 -16.21
CA ALA A 404 -23.49 6.08 -15.01
C ALA A 404 -22.60 4.88 -15.34
N LEU A 405 -21.34 4.91 -14.93
CA LEU A 405 -20.44 3.77 -15.10
C LEU A 405 -20.76 2.65 -14.11
N VAL A 406 -20.62 1.39 -14.55
CA VAL A 406 -20.76 0.22 -13.67
C VAL A 406 -19.61 0.17 -12.65
N ALA A 407 -18.40 0.50 -13.11
CA ALA A 407 -17.23 0.73 -12.27
C ALA A 407 -16.84 2.21 -12.36
N PRO A 408 -16.63 2.92 -11.23
CA PRO A 408 -16.15 4.30 -11.26
C PRO A 408 -14.74 4.36 -11.85
N LEU A 409 -14.37 5.48 -12.45
CA LEU A 409 -13.02 5.64 -13.02
C LEU A 409 -11.95 5.62 -11.92
N ALA A 410 -10.79 5.08 -12.27
CA ALA A 410 -9.58 5.24 -11.50
C ALA A 410 -9.03 6.67 -11.61
N GLU A 411 -8.04 7.00 -10.77
CA GLU A 411 -7.46 8.34 -10.71
C GLU A 411 -6.59 8.65 -11.92
N ASN A 412 -6.00 7.64 -12.55
CA ASN A 412 -5.18 7.76 -13.73
C ASN A 412 -5.95 7.43 -15.02
N GLU A 413 -7.27 7.59 -15.04
CA GLU A 413 -8.08 7.34 -16.25
C GLU A 413 -8.62 8.65 -16.84
N ARG A 414 -8.91 8.65 -18.13
CA ARG A 414 -9.64 9.71 -18.83
C ARG A 414 -10.91 9.11 -19.43
N LEU A 415 -12.00 9.86 -19.35
CA LEU A 415 -13.27 9.51 -19.97
C LEU A 415 -13.65 10.53 -21.02
N ALA A 416 -13.98 10.06 -22.22
CA ALA A 416 -14.45 10.86 -23.33
C ALA A 416 -15.74 10.29 -23.93
N VAL A 417 -16.47 11.13 -24.65
CA VAL A 417 -17.71 10.79 -25.34
C VAL A 417 -17.70 11.30 -26.78
N ALA A 418 -18.09 10.45 -27.72
CA ALA A 418 -18.60 10.89 -29.01
C ALA A 418 -20.10 10.55 -29.08
N TYR A 419 -20.85 11.32 -29.85
CA TYR A 419 -22.27 11.08 -30.03
C TYR A 419 -22.75 11.48 -31.42
N GLU A 420 -23.77 10.76 -31.89
CA GLU A 420 -24.56 11.19 -33.04
C GLU A 420 -25.53 12.29 -32.61
N VAL A 421 -25.92 13.13 -33.57
CA VAL A 421 -26.93 14.17 -33.39
C VAL A 421 -28.01 14.00 -34.46
N ASN A 422 -29.20 14.58 -34.24
CA ASN A 422 -30.27 14.51 -35.23
C ASN A 422 -30.03 15.53 -36.34
N LEU A 423 -29.63 15.09 -37.53
CA LEU A 423 -29.49 15.93 -38.72
C LEU A 423 -30.71 15.70 -39.62
N ASN A 424 -31.56 16.72 -39.79
CA ASN A 424 -32.78 16.64 -40.60
C ASN A 424 -33.72 15.48 -40.20
N GLY A 425 -33.82 15.19 -38.89
CA GLY A 425 -34.68 14.13 -38.36
C GLY A 425 -34.08 12.72 -38.37
N VAL A 426 -32.82 12.55 -38.79
CA VAL A 426 -32.11 11.26 -38.77
C VAL A 426 -30.84 11.36 -37.92
N PRO A 427 -30.53 10.37 -37.05
CA PRO A 427 -29.25 10.30 -36.37
C PRO A 427 -28.08 10.34 -37.37
N GLY A 428 -27.14 11.23 -37.15
CA GLY A 428 -26.02 11.45 -38.04
C GLY A 428 -24.79 12.00 -37.34
N ARG A 429 -23.64 11.84 -38.00
CA ARG A 429 -22.35 12.30 -37.49
C ARG A 429 -22.20 13.81 -37.67
N ASN A 430 -22.02 14.53 -36.56
CA ASN A 430 -21.56 15.91 -36.57
C ASN A 430 -20.19 16.02 -35.90
N VAL A 431 -19.14 16.12 -36.71
CA VAL A 431 -17.76 16.16 -36.23
C VAL A 431 -17.52 17.35 -35.30
N ASN A 432 -18.17 18.50 -35.52
CA ASN A 432 -17.88 19.75 -34.80
C ASN A 432 -18.46 19.79 -33.37
N THR A 433 -19.47 18.97 -33.08
CA THR A 433 -20.16 18.95 -31.79
C THR A 433 -20.11 17.56 -31.17
N GLY A 434 -20.65 16.56 -31.85
CA GLY A 434 -20.72 15.17 -31.39
C GLY A 434 -19.44 14.36 -31.58
N GLY A 435 -18.50 14.81 -32.41
CA GLY A 435 -17.25 14.08 -32.66
C GLY A 435 -17.42 12.94 -33.66
N THR A 436 -16.68 11.85 -33.48
CA THR A 436 -16.63 10.71 -34.41
C THR A 436 -16.87 9.42 -33.61
N PRO A 437 -18.06 8.79 -33.74
CA PRO A 437 -18.44 7.61 -32.96
C PRO A 437 -17.76 6.33 -33.48
N ASP A 438 -16.44 6.36 -33.60
CA ASP A 438 -15.65 5.26 -34.15
C ASP A 438 -15.33 4.24 -33.05
N VAL A 439 -15.30 2.96 -33.40
CA VAL A 439 -15.00 1.85 -32.46
C VAL A 439 -13.66 1.18 -32.72
N GLN A 440 -12.97 1.57 -33.80
CA GLN A 440 -11.68 1.06 -34.22
C GLN A 440 -10.84 2.18 -34.82
N TYR A 441 -9.53 1.96 -34.93
CA TYR A 441 -8.64 2.85 -35.65
C TYR A 441 -9.04 3.01 -37.12
N THR A 442 -9.01 4.25 -37.62
CA THR A 442 -9.13 4.57 -39.04
C THR A 442 -8.07 5.61 -39.43
N GLU A 443 -7.72 5.71 -40.71
CA GLU A 443 -6.76 6.73 -41.16
C GLU A 443 -7.29 8.17 -40.98
N ALA A 444 -8.61 8.34 -41.08
CA ALA A 444 -9.28 9.62 -40.86
C ALA A 444 -9.06 10.12 -39.41
N LYS A 445 -9.09 11.45 -39.23
CA LYS A 445 -9.05 12.05 -37.89
C LYS A 445 -10.31 11.68 -37.12
N GLN A 446 -10.13 11.24 -35.87
CA GLN A 446 -11.18 10.80 -34.98
C GLN A 446 -11.23 11.74 -33.78
N PHE A 447 -12.43 12.15 -33.35
CA PHE A 447 -12.62 13.19 -32.34
C PHE A 447 -13.63 12.75 -31.29
N ALA A 448 -13.39 13.12 -30.03
CA ALA A 448 -14.38 12.99 -28.96
C ALA A 448 -14.38 14.24 -28.06
N ASN A 449 -15.33 14.32 -27.14
CA ASN A 449 -15.45 15.38 -26.16
C ASN A 449 -15.09 14.84 -24.77
N LEU A 450 -14.36 15.62 -23.98
CA LEU A 450 -14.01 15.24 -22.63
C LEU A 450 -15.27 15.10 -21.74
N LEU A 451 -15.33 14.05 -20.93
CA LEU A 451 -16.25 13.96 -19.79
C LEU A 451 -15.51 14.17 -18.48
N TRP A 452 -14.32 13.60 -18.35
CA TRP A 452 -13.51 13.68 -17.15
C TRP A 452 -12.04 13.41 -17.43
N GLU A 453 -11.16 14.16 -16.78
CA GLU A 453 -9.75 13.83 -16.59
C GLU A 453 -9.29 14.37 -15.22
N PRO A 454 -8.14 13.90 -14.70
CA PRO A 454 -7.75 14.25 -13.35
C PRO A 454 -7.28 15.71 -13.20
N GLU A 455 -6.68 16.32 -14.24
CA GLU A 455 -6.21 17.72 -14.22
C GLU A 455 -7.30 18.77 -14.41
N LEU A 456 -8.57 18.35 -14.47
CA LEU A 456 -9.66 19.22 -14.87
C LEU A 456 -9.92 20.32 -13.83
N GLN A 457 -9.79 21.57 -14.25
CA GLN A 457 -9.89 22.73 -13.36
C GLN A 457 -11.31 23.31 -13.31
N PRO A 458 -11.79 23.81 -12.14
CA PRO A 458 -13.09 24.46 -12.01
C PRO A 458 -13.24 25.72 -12.88
N THR A 459 -12.11 26.35 -13.22
CA THR A 459 -12.03 27.56 -14.06
C THR A 459 -12.09 27.25 -15.56
N ASP A 460 -12.24 26.00 -15.98
CA ASP A 460 -12.41 25.65 -17.39
C ASP A 460 -13.60 26.41 -18.01
N ALA A 461 -13.30 27.19 -19.06
CA ALA A 461 -14.31 28.04 -19.70
C ALA A 461 -15.40 27.23 -20.40
N ASN A 462 -15.09 26.01 -20.85
CA ASN A 462 -15.95 25.16 -21.67
C ASN A 462 -16.87 24.23 -20.85
N GLY A 463 -16.79 24.28 -19.53
CA GLY A 463 -17.76 23.64 -18.64
C GLY A 463 -17.52 22.14 -18.42
N TYR A 464 -16.34 21.65 -18.77
CA TYR A 464 -16.03 20.22 -18.66
C TYR A 464 -16.01 19.78 -17.19
N PHE A 465 -15.51 20.62 -16.28
CA PHE A 465 -15.48 20.33 -14.83
C PHE A 465 -16.86 20.06 -14.24
N GLN A 466 -17.89 20.73 -14.76
CA GLN A 466 -19.26 20.61 -14.28
C GLN A 466 -19.98 19.35 -14.82
N ARG A 467 -19.35 18.55 -15.68
CA ARG A 467 -19.95 17.34 -16.25
C ARG A 467 -19.97 16.17 -15.26
N GLU A 468 -19.05 16.11 -14.30
CA GLU A 468 -19.13 15.13 -13.21
C GLU A 468 -20.27 15.49 -12.26
N VAL A 469 -21.19 14.55 -12.03
CA VAL A 469 -22.33 14.76 -11.14
C VAL A 469 -21.91 14.53 -9.69
N LYS A 470 -21.75 15.62 -8.94
CA LYS A 470 -21.31 15.63 -7.54
C LYS A 470 -22.47 15.70 -6.53
N SER A 471 -23.63 15.18 -6.90
CA SER A 471 -24.86 15.24 -6.10
C SER A 471 -25.51 13.86 -5.88
N VAL A 472 -24.70 12.80 -6.04
CA VAL A 472 -25.10 11.39 -5.88
C VAL A 472 -24.28 10.74 -4.77
N TYR A 473 -24.92 9.97 -3.88
CA TYR A 473 -24.28 9.33 -2.73
C TYR A 473 -24.64 7.84 -2.64
N ARG A 474 -23.64 6.96 -2.59
CA ARG A 474 -23.83 5.50 -2.52
C ARG A 474 -24.23 5.02 -1.12
N LEU A 475 -25.33 4.28 -1.02
CA LEU A 475 -25.84 3.68 0.23
C LEU A 475 -25.29 2.27 0.46
N GLY A 476 -25.33 1.41 -0.57
CA GLY A 476 -24.93 0.00 -0.52
C GLY A 476 -25.60 -0.80 -1.64
N GLY A 477 -25.47 -2.13 -1.63
CA GLY A 477 -25.90 -3.01 -2.72
C GLY A 477 -27.35 -3.47 -2.64
N ASP A 478 -27.63 -4.63 -3.25
CA ASP A 478 -28.95 -5.29 -3.27
C ASP A 478 -29.35 -5.87 -1.90
N GLU A 479 -28.43 -5.97 -0.94
CA GLU A 479 -28.72 -6.41 0.43
C GLU A 479 -29.61 -5.43 1.21
N ILE A 480 -29.75 -4.19 0.74
CA ILE A 480 -30.55 -3.16 1.41
C ILE A 480 -32.02 -3.29 0.99
N ARG A 481 -32.92 -3.42 1.98
CA ARG A 481 -34.37 -3.19 1.78
C ARG A 481 -34.60 -1.73 1.44
N ARG A 482 -34.83 -1.45 0.15
CA ARG A 482 -34.97 -0.07 -0.34
C ARG A 482 -35.96 0.71 0.51
N GLU A 483 -37.17 0.20 0.71
CA GLU A 483 -38.29 0.81 1.45
C GLU A 483 -37.98 1.18 2.91
N SER A 484 -36.92 0.63 3.50
CA SER A 484 -36.51 0.91 4.88
C SER A 484 -35.57 2.12 5.02
N ILE A 485 -35.09 2.69 3.89
CA ILE A 485 -34.13 3.79 3.91
C ILE A 485 -34.77 5.05 4.49
N THR A 486 -34.13 5.57 5.53
CA THR A 486 -34.41 6.89 6.11
C THR A 486 -33.20 7.78 5.95
N LEU A 487 -33.43 9.09 5.87
CA LEU A 487 -32.38 10.10 5.72
C LEU A 487 -32.68 11.31 6.61
N LYS A 488 -31.67 11.76 7.34
CA LYS A 488 -31.61 13.07 7.98
C LYS A 488 -30.42 13.84 7.43
N ILE A 489 -30.60 15.13 7.19
CA ILE A 489 -29.51 16.02 6.80
C ILE A 489 -29.30 17.01 7.94
N VAL A 490 -28.06 17.06 8.43
CA VAL A 490 -27.67 17.79 9.63
C VAL A 490 -26.43 18.63 9.38
N THR A 491 -26.26 19.68 10.18
CA THR A 491 -25.06 20.52 10.19
C THR A 491 -24.54 20.76 11.62
N GLY A 492 -23.45 21.51 11.75
CA GLY A 492 -22.82 21.88 13.02
C GLY A 492 -21.70 20.94 13.46
N THR A 493 -20.94 21.37 14.46
CA THR A 493 -19.78 20.63 14.99
C THR A 493 -20.16 19.32 15.67
N SER A 494 -21.35 19.25 16.29
CA SER A 494 -21.90 18.00 16.84
C SER A 494 -22.64 17.15 15.80
N GLY A 495 -23.04 17.75 14.67
CA GLY A 495 -23.77 17.04 13.61
C GLY A 495 -25.22 16.72 13.96
N ASP A 496 -25.90 17.55 14.76
CA ASP A 496 -27.29 17.27 15.21
C ASP A 496 -28.30 18.35 14.78
N GLN A 497 -27.89 19.37 14.01
CA GLN A 497 -28.79 20.46 13.61
C GLN A 497 -29.57 20.11 12.33
N GLU A 498 -30.79 19.61 12.48
CA GLU A 498 -31.67 19.21 11.37
C GLU A 498 -32.44 20.38 10.70
N LYS A 499 -32.55 21.53 11.38
CA LYS A 499 -33.33 22.68 10.91
C LYS A 499 -32.44 23.75 10.27
N PRO A 500 -32.84 24.29 9.10
CA PRO A 500 -32.22 25.48 8.52
C PRO A 500 -32.28 26.68 9.47
N ARG A 501 -31.33 27.61 9.34
CA ARG A 501 -31.37 28.89 10.09
C ARG A 501 -32.54 29.75 9.62
N ASP A 502 -32.82 29.73 8.33
CA ASP A 502 -34.02 30.32 7.71
C ASP A 502 -34.88 29.21 7.13
N THR A 503 -36.10 29.07 7.67
CA THR A 503 -37.05 28.01 7.31
C THR A 503 -38.03 28.42 6.20
N SER A 504 -37.88 29.59 5.59
CA SER A 504 -38.78 30.10 4.53
C SER A 504 -38.90 29.17 3.31
N ARG A 505 -37.84 28.39 3.02
CA ARG A 505 -37.79 27.42 1.91
C ARG A 505 -37.88 25.95 2.34
N GLY A 506 -37.95 25.67 3.64
CA GLY A 506 -38.06 24.31 4.16
C GLY A 506 -37.92 24.25 5.69
N ALA A 507 -38.75 23.44 6.33
CA ALA A 507 -38.74 23.26 7.79
C ALA A 507 -37.54 22.43 8.29
N THR A 508 -36.93 21.63 7.41
CA THR A 508 -35.76 20.77 7.66
C THR A 508 -34.77 20.91 6.50
N TYR A 509 -33.49 20.56 6.70
CA TYR A 509 -32.54 20.50 5.58
C TYR A 509 -32.94 19.42 4.55
N LEU A 510 -33.61 18.35 4.99
CA LEU A 510 -34.18 17.34 4.10
C LEU A 510 -35.18 17.96 3.11
N GLN A 511 -36.10 18.80 3.60
CA GLN A 511 -37.06 19.50 2.77
C GLN A 511 -36.40 20.61 1.94
N LEU A 512 -35.49 21.39 2.54
CA LEU A 512 -34.75 22.45 1.86
C LEU A 512 -34.04 21.94 0.60
N PHE A 513 -33.41 20.76 0.71
CA PHE A 513 -32.70 20.12 -0.40
C PHE A 513 -33.59 19.26 -1.31
N GLY A 514 -34.92 19.33 -1.17
CA GLY A 514 -35.87 18.62 -2.03
C GLY A 514 -35.83 17.10 -1.90
N MET A 515 -35.31 16.59 -0.78
CA MET A 515 -35.23 15.16 -0.48
C MET A 515 -36.45 14.65 0.30
N ALA A 516 -37.26 15.57 0.85
CA ALA A 516 -38.41 15.21 1.67
C ALA A 516 -39.66 14.89 0.83
N GLN A 517 -40.56 14.11 1.41
CA GLN A 517 -41.92 13.94 0.89
C GLN A 517 -42.66 15.26 0.88
N VAL A 518 -43.56 15.45 -0.09
CA VAL A 518 -44.38 16.66 -0.23
C VAL A 518 -45.22 16.93 1.02
N THR A 519 -45.73 15.87 1.65
CA THR A 519 -46.62 15.94 2.82
C THR A 519 -45.89 15.88 4.16
N ASN A 520 -44.63 15.44 4.19
CA ASN A 520 -43.87 15.27 5.42
C ASN A 520 -42.41 15.76 5.27
N PRO A 521 -42.07 16.92 5.86
CA PRO A 521 -40.74 17.50 5.74
C PRO A 521 -39.64 16.70 6.47
N GLY A 522 -39.99 15.75 7.34
CA GLY A 522 -39.05 14.90 8.07
C GLY A 522 -38.85 13.50 7.47
N ALA A 523 -39.56 13.15 6.40
CA ALA A 523 -39.49 11.83 5.77
C ALA A 523 -38.90 11.90 4.36
N LEU A 524 -38.03 10.94 4.01
CA LEU A 524 -37.40 10.84 2.69
C LEU A 524 -38.45 10.49 1.61
N ASP A 525 -38.40 11.21 0.49
CA ASP A 525 -39.10 10.82 -0.74
C ASP A 525 -38.35 9.67 -1.43
N ILE A 526 -38.50 8.48 -0.86
CA ILE A 526 -37.80 7.29 -1.30
C ILE A 526 -38.10 6.92 -2.76
N GLU A 527 -39.33 7.14 -3.22
CA GLU A 527 -39.77 6.77 -4.57
C GLU A 527 -39.01 7.57 -5.63
N ASN A 528 -38.75 8.86 -5.37
CA ASN A 528 -38.13 9.74 -6.36
C ASN A 528 -36.66 10.08 -6.08
N ARG A 529 -36.11 9.77 -4.89
CA ARG A 529 -34.76 10.19 -4.48
C ARG A 529 -33.75 9.06 -4.31
N VAL A 530 -34.19 7.79 -4.37
CA VAL A 530 -33.30 6.61 -4.36
C VAL A 530 -33.28 5.95 -5.74
N TRP A 531 -32.16 6.06 -6.43
CA TRP A 531 -31.91 5.42 -7.73
C TRP A 531 -31.05 4.16 -7.55
N PRO A 532 -31.22 3.09 -8.33
CA PRO A 532 -32.20 2.88 -9.39
C PRO A 532 -33.64 2.72 -8.87
N ARG A 533 -34.62 3.31 -9.57
CA ARG A 533 -36.05 3.09 -9.32
C ARG A 533 -36.54 1.90 -10.15
N PRO A 534 -37.64 1.22 -9.75
CA PRO A 534 -38.19 0.08 -10.50
C PRO A 534 -38.45 0.34 -11.99
N GLN A 535 -38.80 1.58 -12.34
CA GLN A 535 -39.10 2.04 -13.70
C GLN A 535 -37.87 2.50 -14.50
N ASP A 536 -36.70 2.62 -13.88
CA ASP A 536 -35.49 3.05 -14.57
C ASP A 536 -34.94 1.89 -15.43
N PRO A 537 -34.43 2.16 -16.65
CA PRO A 537 -33.95 1.13 -17.57
C PRO A 537 -32.57 0.55 -17.17
N ASN A 538 -32.34 0.28 -15.88
CA ASN A 538 -31.09 -0.23 -15.32
C ASN A 538 -31.04 -1.76 -15.45
N ARG A 539 -30.72 -2.29 -16.64
CA ARG A 539 -30.74 -3.73 -16.93
C ARG A 539 -29.49 -4.16 -17.70
N LEU A 540 -28.98 -5.36 -17.42
CA LEU A 540 -27.85 -5.94 -18.15
C LEU A 540 -28.24 -6.28 -19.59
N ALA A 541 -27.31 -6.10 -20.54
CA ALA A 541 -27.53 -6.44 -21.95
C ALA A 541 -27.74 -7.95 -22.18
N THR A 542 -27.00 -8.79 -21.45
CA THR A 542 -27.01 -10.25 -21.61
C THR A 542 -28.13 -10.93 -20.81
N GLU A 543 -28.53 -10.33 -19.69
CA GLU A 543 -29.55 -10.85 -18.76
C GLU A 543 -30.50 -9.72 -18.34
N PRO A 544 -31.50 -9.36 -19.16
CA PRO A 544 -32.34 -8.17 -18.95
C PRO A 544 -33.19 -8.17 -17.67
N THR A 545 -33.26 -9.29 -16.96
CA THR A 545 -33.90 -9.46 -15.66
C THR A 545 -33.00 -9.02 -14.50
N GLN A 546 -31.69 -8.94 -14.73
CA GLN A 546 -30.71 -8.51 -13.73
C GLN A 546 -30.39 -7.02 -13.87
N LYS A 547 -30.18 -6.36 -12.73
CA LYS A 547 -29.76 -4.96 -12.67
C LYS A 547 -28.31 -4.80 -13.15
N LEU A 548 -28.07 -3.78 -13.97
CA LEU A 548 -26.72 -3.39 -14.40
C LEU A 548 -25.93 -2.78 -13.22
N LEU A 549 -26.48 -1.74 -12.59
CA LEU A 549 -26.00 -1.20 -11.33
C LEU A 549 -26.83 -1.76 -10.17
N ARG A 550 -26.17 -2.50 -9.27
CA ARG A 550 -26.81 -3.16 -8.12
C ARG A 550 -26.91 -2.28 -6.87
N ASP A 551 -26.11 -1.22 -6.83
CA ASP A 551 -26.07 -0.31 -5.70
C ASP A 551 -27.27 0.66 -5.69
N ASN A 552 -27.71 1.02 -4.49
CA ASN A 552 -28.66 2.09 -4.23
C ASN A 552 -27.93 3.42 -3.97
N PHE A 553 -28.43 4.50 -4.57
CA PHE A 553 -27.85 5.83 -4.51
C PHE A 553 -28.90 6.88 -4.13
N LEU A 554 -28.56 7.77 -3.19
CA LEU A 554 -29.31 9.00 -2.96
C LEU A 554 -28.96 10.00 -4.06
N VAL A 555 -29.97 10.60 -4.69
CA VAL A 555 -29.78 11.59 -5.76
C VAL A 555 -30.56 12.86 -5.43
N PHE A 556 -29.84 13.97 -5.32
CA PHE A 556 -30.44 15.27 -5.06
C PHE A 556 -31.07 15.88 -6.32
N PRO A 557 -32.19 16.62 -6.22
CA PRO A 557 -32.84 17.32 -7.34
C PRO A 557 -32.10 18.60 -7.76
N SER A 558 -30.77 18.58 -7.72
CA SER A 558 -29.88 19.67 -8.14
C SER A 558 -28.51 19.08 -8.44
N LEU A 559 -27.78 19.67 -9.38
CA LEU A 559 -26.37 19.35 -9.61
C LEU A 559 -25.46 20.01 -8.56
N GLN A 560 -25.97 21.04 -7.88
CA GLN A 560 -25.24 21.76 -6.84
C GLN A 560 -26.07 21.96 -5.56
N PRO A 561 -26.60 20.88 -4.92
CA PRO A 561 -27.56 21.01 -3.83
C PRO A 561 -27.03 21.82 -2.64
N PHE A 562 -25.76 21.60 -2.27
CA PHE A 562 -25.15 22.25 -1.12
C PHE A 562 -24.55 23.63 -1.44
N ALA A 563 -24.43 24.01 -2.71
CA ALA A 563 -23.89 25.31 -3.08
C ALA A 563 -24.91 26.43 -2.88
N ARG A 564 -24.40 27.63 -2.70
CA ARG A 564 -25.21 28.85 -2.66
C ARG A 564 -25.95 29.03 -3.99
N ALA A 565 -25.32 28.73 -5.11
CA ALA A 565 -25.98 28.81 -6.42
C ALA A 565 -27.16 27.81 -6.58
N GLY A 566 -27.21 26.75 -5.75
CA GLY A 566 -28.25 25.73 -5.80
C GLY A 566 -29.31 25.88 -4.72
N LEU A 567 -29.49 24.83 -3.90
CA LEU A 567 -30.61 24.71 -2.97
C LEU A 567 -30.29 25.26 -1.56
N ALA A 568 -29.02 25.52 -1.24
CA ALA A 568 -28.57 26.07 0.05
C ALA A 568 -28.82 27.59 0.16
N GLN A 569 -30.09 27.99 0.03
CA GLN A 569 -30.57 29.37 0.06
C GLN A 569 -31.67 29.53 1.13
N PRO A 570 -31.97 30.76 1.62
CA PRO A 570 -31.26 32.02 1.36
C PRO A 570 -29.87 32.07 2.03
N PHE A 571 -29.10 33.14 1.78
CA PHE A 571 -27.69 33.32 2.23
C PHE A 571 -27.41 33.02 3.71
N VAL A 572 -28.41 33.16 4.59
CA VAL A 572 -28.32 32.88 6.04
C VAL A 572 -28.12 31.39 6.32
N ASN A 573 -28.61 30.50 5.45
CA ASN A 573 -28.37 29.06 5.56
C ASN A 573 -26.92 28.74 5.17
N PRO A 574 -26.27 27.78 5.85
CA PRO A 574 -24.93 27.34 5.48
C PRO A 574 -24.92 26.78 4.05
N ALA A 575 -23.81 26.95 3.33
CA ALA A 575 -23.62 26.45 1.98
C ALA A 575 -22.17 25.99 1.79
N ASN A 576 -21.98 24.93 1.00
CA ASN A 576 -20.68 24.38 0.64
C ASN A 576 -20.39 24.58 -0.85
N ASP A 577 -19.90 25.77 -1.20
CA ASP A 577 -19.51 26.11 -2.57
C ASP A 577 -18.25 25.34 -3.03
N THR A 578 -17.44 24.86 -2.07
CA THR A 578 -16.11 24.27 -2.35
C THR A 578 -16.18 23.02 -3.23
N LEU A 579 -17.26 22.22 -3.17
CA LEU A 579 -17.45 21.04 -4.03
C LEU A 579 -17.39 21.37 -5.53
N TYR A 580 -17.69 22.62 -5.89
CA TYR A 580 -17.84 23.06 -7.28
C TYR A 580 -16.80 24.12 -7.69
N THR A 581 -16.02 24.64 -6.75
CA THR A 581 -15.00 25.67 -7.00
C THR A 581 -13.59 25.23 -6.66
N TYR A 582 -13.40 24.10 -5.95
CA TYR A 582 -12.08 23.51 -5.71
C TYR A 582 -11.73 22.46 -6.78
N PRO A 583 -10.47 22.38 -7.23
CA PRO A 583 -10.03 21.35 -8.17
C PRO A 583 -10.23 19.94 -7.63
N ASN A 584 -10.49 19.00 -8.55
CA ASN A 584 -10.82 17.62 -8.21
C ASN A 584 -9.68 16.94 -7.43
N GLU A 585 -8.43 17.29 -7.74
CA GLU A 585 -7.26 16.71 -7.08
C GLU A 585 -7.21 17.04 -5.58
N TYR A 586 -7.73 18.20 -5.17
CA TYR A 586 -7.86 18.54 -3.75
C TYR A 586 -9.11 17.96 -3.14
N LEU A 587 -10.23 18.06 -3.84
CA LEU A 587 -11.55 17.61 -3.35
C LEU A 587 -11.56 16.11 -3.04
N TYR A 588 -10.81 15.30 -3.80
CA TYR A 588 -10.77 13.84 -3.64
C TYR A 588 -9.62 13.35 -2.75
N SER A 589 -8.79 14.27 -2.27
CA SER A 589 -7.64 13.96 -1.42
C SER A 589 -7.96 14.03 0.07
N THR A 590 -6.99 13.63 0.88
CA THR A 590 -6.97 13.87 2.32
C THR A 590 -6.86 15.35 2.71
N GLN A 591 -6.48 16.24 1.78
CA GLN A 591 -6.44 17.69 1.96
C GLN A 591 -7.74 18.39 1.52
N ARG A 592 -8.81 17.61 1.32
CA ARG A 592 -10.13 18.14 0.95
C ARG A 592 -10.64 19.20 1.94
N PRO A 593 -11.46 20.14 1.48
CA PRO A 593 -12.11 21.10 2.35
C PRO A 593 -12.99 20.42 3.42
N GLN A 594 -13.24 21.12 4.51
CA GLN A 594 -14.10 20.63 5.60
C GLN A 594 -15.55 20.44 5.12
N SER A 595 -16.18 19.37 5.60
CA SER A 595 -17.60 19.09 5.36
C SER A 595 -18.48 20.05 6.16
N ILE A 596 -19.61 20.46 5.58
CA ILE A 596 -20.62 21.32 6.23
C ILE A 596 -21.87 20.53 6.60
N PHE A 597 -22.30 19.63 5.71
CA PHE A 597 -23.47 18.79 5.91
C PHE A 597 -23.09 17.33 6.09
N ARG A 598 -23.80 16.66 7.00
CA ARG A 598 -23.76 15.20 7.16
C ARG A 598 -25.12 14.61 6.81
N LEU A 599 -25.11 13.52 6.06
CA LEU A 599 -26.26 12.73 5.68
C LEU A 599 -26.29 11.50 6.59
N GLN A 600 -27.20 11.49 7.57
CA GLN A 600 -27.39 10.36 8.47
C GLN A 600 -28.48 9.45 7.88
N THR A 601 -28.08 8.25 7.47
CA THR A 601 -28.97 7.26 6.86
C THR A 601 -29.15 6.07 7.78
N GLN A 602 -30.38 5.56 7.86
CA GLN A 602 -30.65 4.26 8.48
C GLN A 602 -31.44 3.39 7.52
N TYR A 603 -31.10 2.11 7.44
CA TYR A 603 -31.77 1.16 6.57
C TYR A 603 -31.59 -0.26 7.09
N VAL A 604 -32.48 -1.15 6.66
CA VAL A 604 -32.46 -2.56 6.97
C VAL A 604 -31.71 -3.32 5.87
N THR A 605 -30.81 -4.20 6.28
CA THR A 605 -30.10 -5.14 5.41
C THR A 605 -30.58 -6.57 5.64
N GLU A 606 -30.69 -7.33 4.55
CA GLU A 606 -31.02 -8.77 4.52
C GLU A 606 -29.77 -9.64 4.31
N GLY A 607 -29.96 -10.96 4.22
CA GLY A 607 -28.88 -11.91 3.93
C GLY A 607 -28.20 -12.50 5.16
N TYR A 608 -28.82 -12.40 6.34
CA TYR A 608 -28.33 -13.01 7.59
C TYR A 608 -28.97 -14.37 7.86
N GLY A 609 -29.31 -15.13 6.82
CA GLY A 609 -29.99 -16.41 6.92
C GLY A 609 -31.52 -16.34 6.95
N THR A 610 -32.15 -17.52 6.83
CA THR A 610 -33.60 -17.74 6.86
C THR A 610 -33.95 -18.72 7.97
N ILE A 611 -35.09 -18.51 8.62
CA ILE A 611 -35.61 -19.40 9.67
C ILE A 611 -35.56 -20.87 9.21
N PRO A 612 -34.98 -21.80 10.01
CA PRO A 612 -34.54 -21.66 11.41
C PRO A 612 -33.13 -21.10 11.61
N ASP A 613 -32.39 -20.76 10.57
CA ASP A 613 -30.99 -20.37 10.64
C ASP A 613 -30.79 -18.83 10.67
N LEU A 614 -29.91 -18.37 11.56
CA LEU A 614 -29.45 -16.99 11.69
C LEU A 614 -27.93 -16.96 11.54
N GLU A 615 -27.45 -16.31 10.49
CA GLU A 615 -26.04 -16.09 10.22
C GLU A 615 -25.55 -14.83 10.93
N LEU A 616 -24.53 -14.97 11.77
CA LEU A 616 -24.00 -13.87 12.55
C LEU A 616 -22.95 -13.05 11.80
N GLY A 617 -22.72 -13.33 10.51
CA GLY A 617 -21.77 -12.61 9.66
C GLY A 617 -20.36 -12.55 10.26
N THR A 618 -19.95 -13.60 10.97
CA THR A 618 -18.65 -13.80 11.59
C THR A 618 -18.27 -15.26 11.44
N GLN A 619 -16.97 -15.53 11.27
CA GLN A 619 -16.46 -16.90 11.25
C GLN A 619 -15.77 -17.16 12.61
N GLN A 620 -15.79 -18.41 13.09
CA GLN A 620 -15.15 -18.82 14.35
C GLN A 620 -15.63 -18.09 15.61
N ILE A 621 -16.90 -18.31 15.93
CA ILE A 621 -17.44 -17.97 17.24
C ILE A 621 -16.81 -18.88 18.27
N ARG A 622 -16.46 -18.33 19.43
CA ARG A 622 -15.93 -19.15 20.51
C ARG A 622 -17.04 -20.03 21.11
N PRO A 623 -16.83 -21.36 21.23
CA PRO A 623 -17.82 -22.25 21.83
C PRO A 623 -18.31 -21.76 23.20
N LEU A 624 -19.62 -21.84 23.41
CA LEU A 624 -20.30 -21.47 24.67
C LEU A 624 -20.32 -19.98 25.03
N SER A 625 -19.74 -19.11 24.20
CA SER A 625 -19.71 -17.67 24.43
C SER A 625 -21.02 -16.96 24.11
N GLU A 626 -21.86 -17.57 23.27
CA GLU A 626 -23.06 -16.93 22.75
C GLU A 626 -24.18 -16.85 23.79
N ARG A 627 -24.89 -15.72 23.77
CA ARG A 627 -26.09 -15.44 24.55
C ARG A 627 -27.12 -14.84 23.60
N VAL A 628 -28.25 -15.54 23.43
CA VAL A 628 -29.34 -15.14 22.55
C VAL A 628 -30.49 -14.62 23.41
N LEU A 629 -30.92 -13.40 23.15
CA LEU A 629 -32.09 -12.80 23.79
C LEU A 629 -33.17 -12.58 22.73
N LEU A 630 -34.40 -12.98 23.03
CA LEU A 630 -35.60 -12.75 22.23
C LEU A 630 -36.50 -11.75 22.97
N ASP A 631 -36.65 -10.53 22.44
CA ASP A 631 -37.30 -9.39 23.09
C ASP A 631 -36.82 -9.16 24.54
N GLY A 632 -35.50 -9.33 24.76
CA GLY A 632 -34.87 -9.20 26.07
C GLY A 632 -35.00 -10.42 26.99
N GLN A 633 -35.73 -11.47 26.59
CA GLN A 633 -35.78 -12.75 27.32
C GLN A 633 -34.67 -13.70 26.83
N PRO A 634 -33.83 -14.26 27.71
CA PRO A 634 -32.77 -15.17 27.29
C PRO A 634 -33.37 -16.50 26.79
N LEU A 635 -32.90 -16.96 25.64
CA LEU A 635 -33.18 -18.30 25.13
C LEU A 635 -32.21 -19.32 25.73
N ILE A 636 -32.68 -20.56 25.88
CA ILE A 636 -31.91 -21.66 26.46
C ILE A 636 -31.24 -22.45 25.34
N ARG A 637 -29.91 -22.49 25.34
CA ARG A 637 -29.09 -23.32 24.45
C ARG A 637 -29.51 -24.79 24.48
N ASP A 638 -29.41 -25.46 23.34
CA ASP A 638 -29.75 -26.87 23.06
C ASP A 638 -31.24 -27.21 23.22
N ILE A 639 -32.05 -26.31 23.79
CA ILE A 639 -33.50 -26.44 23.90
C ILE A 639 -34.19 -25.50 22.90
N ASP A 640 -33.86 -24.21 22.94
CA ASP A 640 -34.44 -23.18 22.07
C ASP A 640 -33.62 -22.95 20.80
N TYR A 641 -32.30 -23.15 20.86
CA TYR A 641 -31.40 -22.98 19.72
C TYR A 641 -30.12 -23.82 19.85
N THR A 642 -29.47 -24.12 18.73
CA THR A 642 -28.12 -24.68 18.62
C THR A 642 -27.21 -23.73 17.83
N THR A 643 -25.89 -23.86 17.97
CA THR A 643 -24.91 -22.95 17.34
C THR A 643 -23.84 -23.74 16.60
N ASN A 644 -23.65 -23.45 15.31
CA ASN A 644 -22.46 -23.83 14.57
C ASN A 644 -21.38 -22.76 14.76
N TYR A 645 -20.39 -23.06 15.59
CA TYR A 645 -19.32 -22.14 15.95
C TYR A 645 -18.33 -21.85 14.82
N GLU A 646 -18.12 -22.80 13.91
CA GLU A 646 -17.17 -22.65 12.81
C GLU A 646 -17.73 -21.68 11.76
N LEU A 647 -19.01 -21.86 11.41
CA LEU A 647 -19.71 -21.05 10.40
C LEU A 647 -20.37 -19.80 10.98
N GLY A 648 -20.50 -19.69 12.31
CA GLY A 648 -21.16 -18.57 12.97
C GLY A 648 -22.67 -18.53 12.75
N VAL A 649 -23.33 -19.68 12.73
CA VAL A 649 -24.76 -19.83 12.46
C VAL A 649 -25.49 -20.30 13.72
N ILE A 650 -26.61 -19.66 14.05
CA ILE A 650 -27.53 -20.09 15.11
C ILE A 650 -28.76 -20.73 14.47
N ASN A 651 -29.06 -21.98 14.82
CA ASN A 651 -30.25 -22.69 14.39
C ASN A 651 -31.27 -22.69 15.54
N PHE A 652 -32.47 -22.14 15.31
CA PHE A 652 -33.54 -22.12 16.30
C PHE A 652 -34.33 -23.44 16.27
N ASN A 653 -34.26 -24.20 17.37
CA ASN A 653 -34.84 -25.55 17.45
C ASN A 653 -36.38 -25.56 17.41
N ARG A 654 -37.02 -24.43 17.78
CA ARG A 654 -38.49 -24.29 17.86
C ARG A 654 -38.98 -23.02 17.17
N ALA A 655 -38.42 -22.75 15.99
CA ALA A 655 -38.59 -21.47 15.32
C ALA A 655 -40.05 -21.15 14.95
N ASP A 656 -40.84 -22.17 14.63
CA ASP A 656 -42.29 -22.11 14.39
C ASP A 656 -43.08 -21.51 15.57
N THR A 657 -42.62 -21.76 16.80
CA THR A 657 -43.23 -21.20 18.02
C THR A 657 -42.58 -19.89 18.47
N LEU A 658 -41.28 -19.72 18.22
CA LEU A 658 -40.53 -18.55 18.67
C LEU A 658 -40.85 -17.29 17.83
N PHE A 659 -41.16 -17.46 16.54
CA PHE A 659 -41.31 -16.37 15.57
C PHE A 659 -42.67 -16.34 14.86
N LEU A 660 -43.77 -16.51 15.60
CA LEU A 660 -45.15 -16.33 15.08
C LEU A 660 -45.44 -14.91 14.58
N GLN A 661 -44.64 -13.94 15.03
CA GLN A 661 -44.64 -12.54 14.60
C GLN A 661 -43.18 -12.06 14.52
N PRO A 662 -42.89 -10.92 13.86
CA PRO A 662 -41.55 -10.34 13.87
C PRO A 662 -41.10 -10.01 15.31
N ARG A 663 -39.92 -10.51 15.71
CA ARG A 663 -39.37 -10.32 17.06
C ARG A 663 -37.90 -9.92 17.02
N GLN A 664 -37.45 -9.18 18.04
CA GLN A 664 -36.07 -8.75 18.13
C GLN A 664 -35.21 -9.84 18.74
N VAL A 665 -34.13 -10.21 18.06
CA VAL A 665 -33.10 -11.14 18.54
C VAL A 665 -31.81 -10.39 18.75
N VAL A 666 -31.32 -10.35 19.99
CA VAL A 666 -30.00 -9.82 20.32
C VAL A 666 -29.07 -11.00 20.58
N VAL A 667 -28.00 -11.10 19.81
CA VAL A 667 -26.98 -12.13 19.99
C VAL A 667 -25.69 -11.47 20.46
N ARG A 668 -25.20 -11.90 21.60
CA ARG A 668 -23.89 -11.53 22.14
C ARG A 668 -22.97 -12.72 22.05
N PHE A 669 -21.78 -12.59 21.49
CA PHE A 669 -20.84 -13.71 21.37
C PHE A 669 -19.38 -13.22 21.34
N GLU A 670 -18.44 -14.12 21.63
CA GLU A 670 -17.00 -13.87 21.49
C GLU A 670 -16.49 -14.43 20.16
N GLU A 671 -15.62 -13.70 19.48
CA GLU A 671 -14.97 -14.11 18.23
C GLU A 671 -13.47 -14.38 18.44
N ASN A 672 -12.95 -15.40 17.77
CA ASN A 672 -11.50 -15.62 17.66
C ASN A 672 -10.93 -14.72 16.57
N GLN A 673 -10.46 -13.53 16.92
CA GLN A 673 -9.86 -12.61 15.95
C GLN A 673 -8.55 -13.19 15.37
N SER A 674 -8.38 -13.09 14.05
CA SER A 674 -7.16 -13.49 13.34
C SER A 674 -5.93 -12.64 13.71
N LEU A 675 -6.14 -11.42 14.22
CA LEU A 675 -5.09 -10.47 14.62
C LEU A 675 -5.52 -9.70 15.88
N ALA A 676 -5.21 -10.21 17.08
CA ALA A 676 -5.42 -9.45 18.31
C ALA A 676 -4.43 -8.27 18.41
N THR A 677 -4.94 -7.03 18.36
CA THR A 677 -4.13 -5.81 18.31
C THR A 677 -3.44 -5.44 19.63
N SER A 678 -3.88 -5.99 20.76
CA SER A 678 -3.28 -5.72 22.08
C SER A 678 -3.48 -6.91 23.05
N PRO A 679 -2.41 -7.52 23.57
CA PRO A 679 -2.49 -8.53 24.63
C PRO A 679 -3.23 -8.03 25.87
N THR A 680 -4.28 -8.73 26.32
CA THR A 680 -5.00 -8.44 27.57
C THR A 680 -4.69 -9.50 28.62
N SER A 681 -4.18 -9.10 29.78
CA SER A 681 -4.04 -9.96 30.96
C SER A 681 -5.28 -9.87 31.84
N ILE A 682 -5.73 -11.00 32.37
CA ILE A 682 -6.89 -11.13 33.25
C ILE A 682 -6.46 -11.81 34.56
N PHE A 683 -6.82 -11.19 35.67
CA PHE A 683 -6.72 -11.77 37.01
C PHE A 683 -8.10 -11.73 37.65
N GLY A 684 -8.61 -12.87 38.09
CA GLY A 684 -9.96 -12.96 38.63
C GLY A 684 -10.05 -13.91 39.81
N LEU A 685 -10.97 -13.60 40.73
CA LEU A 685 -11.36 -14.45 41.84
C LEU A 685 -12.89 -14.46 41.90
N SER A 686 -13.46 -15.64 41.99
CA SER A 686 -14.87 -15.84 42.25
C SER A 686 -15.06 -16.83 43.39
N SER A 687 -15.92 -16.51 44.34
CA SER A 687 -16.22 -17.35 45.50
C SER A 687 -17.72 -17.48 45.68
N LEU A 688 -18.22 -18.68 45.99
CA LEU A 688 -19.63 -18.95 46.22
C LEU A 688 -19.81 -19.64 47.57
N LEU A 689 -20.55 -18.99 48.47
CA LEU A 689 -20.92 -19.55 49.76
C LEU A 689 -22.30 -20.19 49.64
N ASN A 690 -22.35 -21.51 49.75
CA ASN A 690 -23.61 -22.26 49.73
C ASN A 690 -24.22 -22.29 51.15
N LEU A 691 -25.48 -21.87 51.25
CA LEU A 691 -26.26 -21.85 52.49
C LEU A 691 -27.47 -22.77 52.32
N GLU A 692 -28.09 -23.19 53.42
CA GLU A 692 -29.22 -24.14 53.39
C GLU A 692 -30.40 -23.67 52.50
N LYS A 693 -30.62 -22.36 52.42
CA LYS A 693 -31.75 -21.74 51.69
C LYS A 693 -31.32 -20.83 50.54
N GLY A 694 -30.07 -20.91 50.09
CA GLY A 694 -29.57 -20.04 49.03
C GLY A 694 -28.06 -20.01 48.91
N GLN A 695 -27.56 -19.01 48.20
CA GLN A 695 -26.13 -18.84 47.94
C GLN A 695 -25.75 -17.36 47.86
N ILE A 696 -24.54 -17.04 48.30
CA ILE A 696 -23.94 -15.70 48.16
C ILE A 696 -22.64 -15.85 47.36
N GLY A 697 -22.55 -15.15 46.23
CA GLY A 697 -21.38 -15.08 45.37
C GLY A 697 -20.61 -13.77 45.56
N PHE A 698 -19.29 -13.84 45.52
CA PHE A 698 -18.38 -12.70 45.42
C PHE A 698 -17.53 -12.89 44.17
N THR A 699 -17.39 -11.86 43.34
CA THR A 699 -16.56 -11.94 42.13
C THR A 699 -15.78 -10.65 41.98
N ALA A 700 -14.48 -10.75 41.68
CA ALA A 700 -13.59 -9.62 41.43
C ALA A 700 -12.62 -9.96 40.29
N ILE A 701 -12.51 -9.07 39.30
CA ILE A 701 -11.78 -9.31 38.06
C ILE A 701 -11.07 -8.03 37.65
N SER A 702 -9.76 -8.13 37.46
CA SER A 702 -8.91 -7.10 36.90
C SER A 702 -8.49 -7.50 35.50
N GLN A 703 -8.61 -6.57 34.55
CA GLN A 703 -8.13 -6.71 33.19
C GLN A 703 -7.12 -5.59 32.90
N GLN A 704 -6.04 -5.92 32.19
CA GLN A 704 -5.02 -4.94 31.81
C GLN A 704 -4.49 -5.25 30.41
N GLN A 705 -4.63 -4.29 29.50
CA GLN A 705 -4.07 -4.38 28.16
C GLN A 705 -2.64 -3.85 28.13
N ARG A 706 -1.86 -4.32 27.17
CA ARG A 706 -0.55 -3.74 26.83
C ARG A 706 -0.57 -3.29 25.38
N SER A 707 -0.13 -2.05 25.15
CA SER A 707 0.10 -1.56 23.79
C SER A 707 1.34 -2.25 23.21
N THR A 708 1.28 -2.58 21.93
CA THR A 708 2.44 -3.07 21.16
C THR A 708 3.36 -1.92 20.74
N TYR A 709 2.93 -0.67 20.92
CA TYR A 709 3.68 0.54 20.60
C TYR A 709 4.40 1.09 21.83
N ASN A 710 5.67 1.45 21.66
CA ASN A 710 6.41 2.21 22.68
C ASN A 710 5.87 3.66 22.80
N ARG A 711 5.34 4.21 21.71
CA ARG A 711 4.64 5.50 21.64
C ARG A 711 3.24 5.27 21.05
N PRO A 712 2.24 4.90 21.87
CA PRO A 712 0.92 4.53 21.37
C PRO A 712 0.19 5.74 20.78
N PRO A 713 -0.27 5.69 19.52
CA PRO A 713 -1.15 6.72 18.99
C PRO A 713 -2.50 6.71 19.72
N LEU A 714 -3.24 7.83 19.64
CA LEU A 714 -4.58 7.93 20.23
C LEU A 714 -5.52 6.85 19.66
N GLY A 715 -6.19 6.12 20.55
CA GLY A 715 -7.01 4.94 20.25
C GLY A 715 -6.26 3.60 20.38
N PHE A 716 -4.93 3.63 20.57
CA PHE A 716 -4.08 2.45 20.77
C PHE A 716 -3.34 2.48 22.12
N GLU A 717 -3.74 3.38 23.03
CA GLU A 717 -3.33 3.34 24.43
C GLU A 717 -3.78 2.05 25.11
N SER A 718 -3.02 1.61 26.11
CA SER A 718 -3.44 0.47 26.92
C SER A 718 -4.63 0.86 27.79
N ALA A 719 -5.71 0.07 27.76
CA ALA A 719 -6.80 0.18 28.71
C ALA A 719 -6.69 -0.85 29.85
N GLY A 720 -7.34 -0.58 30.96
CA GLY A 720 -7.52 -1.51 32.07
C GLY A 720 -8.88 -1.35 32.72
N SER A 721 -9.32 -2.35 33.47
CA SER A 721 -10.58 -2.28 34.22
C SER A 721 -10.53 -3.17 35.45
N LEU A 722 -11.20 -2.76 36.52
CA LEU A 722 -11.49 -3.61 37.68
C LEU A 722 -12.99 -3.67 37.87
N VAL A 723 -13.56 -4.87 37.82
CA VAL A 723 -14.98 -5.13 38.12
C VAL A 723 -15.05 -6.01 39.36
N ALA A 724 -15.84 -5.63 40.36
CA ALA A 724 -16.07 -6.44 41.54
C ALA A 724 -17.54 -6.39 41.96
N GLY A 725 -18.06 -7.43 42.57
CA GLY A 725 -19.45 -7.44 43.01
C GLY A 725 -19.86 -8.65 43.83
N ILE A 726 -21.11 -8.59 44.28
CA ILE A 726 -21.76 -9.56 45.16
C ILE A 726 -23.08 -9.98 44.51
N THR A 727 -23.34 -11.28 44.46
CA THR A 727 -24.64 -11.84 44.07
C THR A 727 -25.25 -12.61 45.22
N ALA A 728 -26.55 -12.53 45.39
CA ALA A 728 -27.29 -13.25 46.41
C ALA A 728 -28.51 -13.88 45.76
N ASN A 729 -28.69 -15.18 45.93
CA ASN A 729 -29.85 -15.91 45.43
C ASN A 729 -30.37 -16.83 46.52
N PHE A 730 -31.53 -16.49 47.06
CA PHE A 730 -32.17 -17.29 48.08
C PHE A 730 -33.56 -17.74 47.65
N GLY A 731 -33.96 -18.92 48.12
CA GLY A 731 -35.29 -19.44 47.84
C GLY A 731 -35.80 -20.32 48.97
N TRP A 732 -37.07 -20.13 49.32
CA TRP A 732 -37.74 -20.88 50.38
C TRP A 732 -39.16 -21.24 49.97
N ASN A 733 -39.62 -22.39 50.42
CA ASN A 733 -40.99 -22.84 50.22
C ASN A 733 -41.92 -21.97 51.08
N ALA A 734 -42.90 -21.34 50.44
CA ALA A 734 -43.90 -20.50 51.09
C ALA A 734 -45.12 -21.35 51.41
N THR A 735 -44.98 -22.29 52.35
CA THR A 735 -46.05 -23.22 52.74
C THR A 735 -47.33 -22.50 53.16
N ALA A 736 -47.21 -21.36 53.84
CA ALA A 736 -48.35 -20.50 54.18
C ALA A 736 -49.07 -19.95 52.94
N LEU A 737 -48.33 -19.58 51.89
CA LEU A 737 -48.88 -19.11 50.62
C LEU A 737 -49.53 -20.27 49.85
N THR A 738 -48.90 -21.45 49.83
CA THR A 738 -49.49 -22.68 49.29
C THR A 738 -50.83 -22.97 49.96
N GLY A 739 -50.87 -22.93 51.30
CA GLY A 739 -52.08 -23.16 52.08
C GLY A 739 -53.17 -22.10 51.87
N ALA A 740 -52.79 -20.82 51.69
CA ALA A 740 -53.74 -19.75 51.38
C ALA A 740 -54.33 -19.89 49.98
N LEU A 741 -53.51 -20.23 48.98
CA LEU A 741 -53.95 -20.42 47.59
C LEU A 741 -54.85 -21.66 47.43
N ASN A 742 -54.63 -22.72 48.23
CA ASN A 742 -55.46 -23.93 48.24
C ASN A 742 -56.86 -23.73 48.83
N LYS A 743 -57.14 -22.59 49.47
CA LYS A 743 -58.48 -22.25 50.01
C LYS A 743 -59.38 -21.51 49.00
N LEU A 744 -58.88 -21.18 47.81
CA LEU A 744 -59.67 -20.53 46.76
C LEU A 744 -60.55 -21.57 46.05
N PRO A 745 -61.89 -21.37 45.92
CA PRO A 745 -62.74 -22.32 45.21
C PRO A 745 -62.40 -22.38 43.71
N PHE A 746 -62.52 -23.58 43.12
CA PHE A 746 -62.33 -23.92 41.68
C PHE A 746 -60.90 -24.24 41.17
N ALA A 747 -59.92 -24.53 42.02
CA ALA A 747 -58.66 -25.14 41.55
C ALA A 747 -58.05 -26.09 42.59
N THR A 748 -57.91 -27.39 42.26
CA THR A 748 -57.02 -28.30 42.98
C THR A 748 -55.59 -28.06 42.54
N ARG A 749 -54.69 -27.67 43.45
CA ARG A 749 -53.29 -27.37 43.15
C ARG A 749 -52.36 -28.13 44.10
N ASP A 750 -51.73 -29.18 43.59
CA ASP A 750 -50.73 -29.99 44.31
C ASP A 750 -49.31 -29.39 44.27
N ALA A 751 -49.14 -28.24 43.60
CA ALA A 751 -47.84 -27.58 43.45
C ALA A 751 -47.50 -26.70 44.67
N THR A 752 -46.28 -26.86 45.20
CA THR A 752 -45.77 -26.03 46.32
C THR A 752 -45.42 -24.61 45.86
N SER A 753 -45.84 -23.60 46.62
CA SER A 753 -45.45 -22.20 46.39
C SER A 753 -44.01 -21.95 46.85
N ARG A 754 -43.21 -21.24 46.05
CA ARG A 754 -41.81 -20.90 46.34
C ARG A 754 -41.57 -19.41 46.16
N ILE A 755 -40.92 -18.77 47.14
CA ILE A 755 -40.46 -17.39 47.03
C ILE A 755 -38.96 -17.42 46.72
N ARG A 756 -38.53 -16.63 45.72
CA ARG A 756 -37.13 -16.46 45.34
C ARG A 756 -36.74 -14.99 45.46
N LEU A 757 -35.67 -14.71 46.19
CA LEU A 757 -35.07 -13.38 46.32
C LEU A 757 -33.70 -13.40 45.62
N ILE A 758 -33.52 -12.54 44.62
CA ILE A 758 -32.24 -12.32 43.94
C ILE A 758 -31.81 -10.88 44.15
N GLY A 759 -30.58 -10.68 44.61
CA GLY A 759 -29.93 -9.38 44.73
C GLY A 759 -28.55 -9.39 44.07
N GLU A 760 -28.18 -8.29 43.42
CA GLU A 760 -26.87 -8.13 42.79
C GLU A 760 -26.35 -6.71 43.06
N LEU A 761 -25.06 -6.59 43.38
CA LEU A 761 -24.34 -5.32 43.55
C LEU A 761 -23.01 -5.42 42.80
N ALA A 762 -22.69 -4.44 41.98
CA ALA A 762 -21.44 -4.41 41.22
C ALA A 762 -20.80 -3.01 41.24
N ILE A 763 -19.49 -2.98 41.29
CA ILE A 763 -18.65 -1.78 41.13
C ILE A 763 -17.71 -2.02 39.94
N SER A 764 -17.47 -0.96 39.17
CA SER A 764 -16.52 -0.97 38.07
C SER A 764 -15.64 0.27 38.13
N LYS A 765 -14.33 0.09 37.93
CA LYS A 765 -13.34 1.16 37.82
C LYS A 765 -12.60 1.01 36.50
N PRO A 766 -13.08 1.65 35.42
CA PRO A 766 -12.37 1.66 34.14
C PRO A 766 -11.15 2.59 34.19
N GLN A 767 -10.08 2.21 33.49
CA GLN A 767 -8.87 2.98 33.25
C GLN A 767 -8.61 3.01 31.75
N PRO A 768 -9.20 3.97 31.00
CA PRO A 768 -9.08 4.00 29.54
C PRO A 768 -7.63 4.19 29.04
N ASN A 769 -6.77 4.83 29.85
CA ASN A 769 -5.36 4.98 29.57
C ASN A 769 -4.50 4.56 30.77
N ALA A 770 -4.19 3.26 30.87
CA ALA A 770 -3.34 2.68 31.89
C ALA A 770 -1.86 3.05 31.74
N ALA A 771 -1.41 3.45 30.54
CA ALA A 771 -0.03 3.92 30.30
C ALA A 771 0.19 5.40 30.67
N GLY A 772 -0.89 6.18 30.84
CA GLY A 772 -0.84 7.61 31.16
C GLY A 772 -0.38 8.53 30.02
N GLN A 773 -0.15 8.00 28.82
CA GLN A 773 0.26 8.77 27.64
C GLN A 773 -0.38 8.21 26.37
N ALA A 774 -0.74 9.09 25.44
CA ALA A 774 -1.18 8.78 24.09
C ALA A 774 -0.66 9.89 23.16
N TYR A 775 -0.23 9.50 21.96
CA TYR A 775 0.37 10.42 20.99
C TYR A 775 -0.67 10.79 19.94
N LEU A 776 -0.93 12.07 19.75
CA LEU A 776 -1.77 12.53 18.63
C LEU A 776 -1.04 12.34 17.30
N ALA A 777 0.27 12.55 17.30
CA ALA A 777 1.17 12.32 16.17
C ALA A 777 2.58 11.99 16.70
N THR A 778 3.31 11.13 15.98
CA THR A 778 4.70 10.78 16.31
C THR A 778 5.72 11.50 15.45
N PHE A 779 5.31 12.08 14.32
CA PHE A 779 6.19 12.70 13.30
C PHE A 779 7.34 11.77 12.82
N GLU A 780 7.19 10.46 13.00
CA GLU A 780 8.16 9.46 12.51
C GLU A 780 7.81 8.99 11.09
N ASP A 781 6.59 9.30 10.62
CA ASP A 781 6.17 9.00 9.26
C ASP A 781 6.68 10.12 8.35
N ASN A 782 7.70 9.83 7.54
CA ASN A 782 8.24 10.78 6.59
C ASN A 782 7.48 10.62 5.28
N ALA A 783 6.61 11.57 4.93
CA ALA A 783 5.90 11.62 3.64
C ALA A 783 6.83 11.97 2.46
N GLY A 784 8.12 11.66 2.59
CA GLY A 784 9.15 11.95 1.63
C GLY A 784 9.30 10.87 0.56
N ARG A 785 9.95 11.25 -0.53
CA ARG A 785 10.22 10.40 -1.69
C ARG A 785 11.69 10.48 -2.08
N SER A 786 12.33 9.33 -2.23
CA SER A 786 13.68 9.26 -2.80
C SER A 786 13.66 9.33 -4.33
N ILE A 787 14.58 10.10 -4.89
CA ILE A 787 14.87 10.13 -6.34
C ILE A 787 15.84 9.00 -6.65
N LEU A 788 15.48 8.16 -7.63
CA LEU A 788 16.31 7.05 -8.04
C LEU A 788 17.61 7.56 -8.70
N LEU A 789 18.75 7.27 -8.08
CA LEU A 789 20.08 7.59 -8.59
C LEU A 789 20.75 6.55 -9.52
N PRO A 790 20.22 5.32 -9.72
CA PRO A 790 20.76 4.44 -10.74
C PRO A 790 20.70 5.06 -12.14
N GLU A 791 21.80 4.97 -12.90
CA GLU A 791 21.93 5.59 -14.24
C GLU A 791 20.83 5.14 -15.22
N ASN A 792 20.27 3.95 -15.03
CA ASN A 792 19.21 3.39 -15.87
C ASN A 792 17.82 3.99 -15.61
N SER A 793 17.68 4.81 -14.58
CA SER A 793 16.48 5.60 -14.33
C SER A 793 16.56 6.98 -15.01
N TRP A 794 17.67 7.30 -15.67
CA TRP A 794 17.92 8.59 -16.30
C TRP A 794 18.14 8.44 -17.81
N ALA A 795 17.65 9.41 -18.56
CA ALA A 795 17.90 9.58 -19.99
C ALA A 795 18.33 11.02 -20.28
N LEU A 796 18.92 11.28 -21.45
CA LEU A 796 19.14 12.65 -21.91
C LEU A 796 17.79 13.38 -22.01
N SER A 797 17.77 14.67 -21.67
CA SER A 797 16.56 15.49 -21.62
C SER A 797 16.57 16.60 -22.66
N SER A 798 15.47 17.33 -22.71
CA SER A 798 15.26 18.52 -23.51
C SER A 798 16.12 19.71 -23.09
N GLN A 799 16.18 20.70 -23.98
CA GLN A 799 16.79 21.99 -23.68
C GLN A 799 15.95 22.71 -22.62
N PRO A 800 16.54 23.12 -21.49
CA PRO A 800 15.80 23.85 -20.48
C PRO A 800 15.39 25.22 -21.02
N VAL A 801 14.09 25.53 -20.91
CA VAL A 801 13.58 26.88 -21.15
C VAL A 801 14.25 27.81 -20.15
N ALA A 802 14.80 28.93 -20.60
CA ALA A 802 15.64 29.77 -19.75
C ALA A 802 14.86 30.40 -18.57
N GLY A 803 13.57 30.69 -18.73
CA GLY A 803 12.80 31.38 -17.69
C GLY A 803 13.31 32.81 -17.44
N SER A 804 12.98 33.36 -16.28
CA SER A 804 13.31 34.74 -15.90
C SER A 804 14.54 34.83 -14.99
N ALA A 805 14.77 33.83 -14.13
CA ALA A 805 15.86 33.85 -13.15
C ALA A 805 17.20 33.35 -13.71
N LEU A 806 17.19 32.22 -14.43
CA LEU A 806 18.40 31.57 -14.93
C LEU A 806 19.28 32.49 -15.80
N PRO A 807 18.76 33.30 -16.75
CA PRO A 807 19.61 34.20 -17.53
C PRO A 807 20.37 35.19 -16.66
N ALA A 808 19.78 35.68 -15.57
CA ALA A 808 20.45 36.61 -14.66
C ALA A 808 21.65 35.94 -13.96
N LEU A 809 21.49 34.70 -13.50
CA LEU A 809 22.54 33.90 -12.89
C LEU A 809 23.65 33.50 -13.88
N LEU A 810 23.31 33.33 -15.15
CA LEU A 810 24.26 33.03 -16.22
C LEU A 810 24.88 34.30 -16.85
N GLY A 811 24.61 35.49 -16.31
CA GLY A 811 25.18 36.75 -16.82
C GLY A 811 24.65 37.18 -18.19
N GLY A 812 23.37 36.90 -18.48
CA GLY A 812 22.72 37.15 -19.76
C GLY A 812 22.94 36.06 -20.82
N THR A 813 23.70 35.02 -20.49
CA THR A 813 23.97 33.90 -21.41
C THR A 813 22.77 32.96 -21.51
N GLN A 814 22.32 32.67 -22.73
CA GLN A 814 21.29 31.67 -23.00
C GLN A 814 21.92 30.27 -23.09
N LEU A 815 21.19 29.23 -22.66
CA LEU A 815 21.62 27.83 -22.80
C LEU A 815 21.38 27.35 -24.24
N THR A 816 22.18 27.83 -25.19
CA THR A 816 22.03 27.55 -26.62
C THR A 816 22.50 26.15 -27.00
N LEU A 817 21.91 25.55 -28.04
CA LEU A 817 22.22 24.18 -28.50
C LEU A 817 23.70 23.99 -28.91
N ASN A 818 24.33 25.03 -29.46
CA ASN A 818 25.76 25.00 -29.81
C ASN A 818 26.69 24.94 -28.58
N ARG A 819 26.23 25.36 -27.40
CA ARG A 819 26.95 25.26 -26.10
C ARG A 819 26.58 24.01 -25.29
N ASN A 820 25.65 23.19 -25.77
CA ASN A 820 25.41 21.88 -25.16
C ASN A 820 26.63 20.98 -25.42
N SER A 821 27.15 20.30 -24.41
CA SER A 821 28.29 19.39 -24.54
C SER A 821 27.86 17.94 -24.33
N THR A 822 28.67 16.99 -24.80
CA THR A 822 28.48 15.58 -24.42
C THR A 822 28.39 15.46 -22.89
N PHE A 823 27.40 14.71 -22.42
CA PHE A 823 27.10 14.58 -21.01
C PHE A 823 27.05 13.12 -20.63
N ALA A 824 27.93 12.71 -19.71
CA ALA A 824 27.99 11.34 -19.20
C ALA A 824 27.49 11.30 -17.76
N PHE A 825 26.63 10.33 -17.45
CA PHE A 825 26.06 10.13 -16.12
C PHE A 825 26.17 8.67 -15.69
N GLN A 826 26.66 8.41 -14.48
CA GLN A 826 27.00 7.05 -14.05
C GLN A 826 26.68 6.84 -12.59
N ASN A 827 26.12 5.70 -12.21
CA ASN A 827 25.93 5.40 -10.79
C ASN A 827 27.08 4.61 -10.15
N ALA A 828 27.94 4.04 -10.99
CA ALA A 828 29.16 3.35 -10.57
C ALA A 828 30.22 3.53 -11.66
N GLY A 829 31.47 3.73 -11.25
CA GLY A 829 32.58 3.87 -12.20
C GLY A 829 33.95 3.63 -11.58
N LEU A 830 34.93 3.55 -12.48
CA LEU A 830 36.34 3.42 -12.13
C LEU A 830 37.03 4.78 -12.15
N ASP A 831 37.95 5.00 -11.23
CA ASP A 831 38.89 6.12 -11.29
C ASP A 831 39.95 5.92 -12.40
N PRO A 832 40.81 6.92 -12.67
CA PRO A 832 41.89 6.78 -13.64
C PRO A 832 42.88 5.64 -13.38
N ALA A 833 42.99 5.16 -12.14
CA ALA A 833 43.83 4.02 -11.76
C ALA A 833 43.12 2.66 -11.94
N GLY A 834 41.83 2.64 -12.31
CA GLY A 834 41.05 1.42 -12.46
C GLY A 834 40.40 0.93 -11.16
N THR A 835 40.39 1.74 -10.11
CA THR A 835 39.78 1.43 -8.81
C THR A 835 38.31 1.84 -8.80
N ALA A 836 37.43 1.00 -8.25
CA ALA A 836 36.02 1.35 -8.12
C ALA A 836 35.84 2.49 -7.09
N VAL A 837 35.09 3.52 -7.47
CA VAL A 837 34.77 4.64 -6.58
C VAL A 837 33.44 4.37 -5.89
N GLN A 838 33.48 4.17 -4.56
CA GLN A 838 32.33 3.82 -3.73
C GLN A 838 32.35 4.63 -2.43
N PHE A 839 31.16 4.88 -1.89
CA PHE A 839 30.95 5.58 -0.62
C PHE A 839 29.98 4.80 0.26
N TYR A 840 30.20 4.86 1.58
CA TYR A 840 29.23 4.43 2.59
C TYR A 840 28.52 5.64 3.17
N THR A 841 27.32 5.46 3.73
CA THR A 841 26.50 6.55 4.28
C THR A 841 27.27 7.45 5.25
N GLU A 842 28.07 6.88 6.17
CA GLU A 842 28.89 7.64 7.15
C GLU A 842 30.01 8.46 6.49
N GLN A 843 30.45 8.09 5.28
CA GLN A 843 31.44 8.85 4.51
C GLN A 843 30.83 10.04 3.77
N ILE A 844 29.51 10.04 3.59
CA ILE A 844 28.75 11.14 2.99
C ILE A 844 28.27 12.06 4.11
N ASP A 845 27.54 11.51 5.09
CA ASP A 845 27.10 12.20 6.30
C ASP A 845 27.69 11.57 7.56
N PRO A 846 28.79 12.13 8.11
CA PRO A 846 29.41 11.64 9.34
C PRO A 846 28.53 11.72 10.60
N ARG A 847 27.34 12.34 10.54
CA ARG A 847 26.39 12.41 11.67
C ARG A 847 25.50 11.19 11.80
N VAL A 848 25.45 10.33 10.79
CA VAL A 848 24.66 9.09 10.84
C VAL A 848 25.32 8.11 11.80
N LEU A 849 24.58 7.64 12.82
CA LEU A 849 25.03 6.65 13.80
C LEU A 849 24.24 5.35 13.61
N LEU A 850 24.87 4.34 13.03
CA LEU A 850 24.25 3.02 12.88
C LEU A 850 24.26 2.30 14.25
N ARG A 851 23.07 1.88 14.73
CA ARG A 851 22.94 1.09 15.97
C ARG A 851 22.42 -0.31 15.66
N GLY A 852 23.11 -1.34 16.16
CA GLY A 852 22.89 -2.75 15.82
C GLY A 852 23.84 -3.20 14.71
N GLY A 853 24.28 -4.47 14.73
CA GLY A 853 25.30 -5.02 13.82
C GLY A 853 24.86 -5.19 12.37
N SER A 854 24.15 -4.21 11.80
CA SER A 854 23.76 -4.19 10.39
C SER A 854 24.99 -4.05 9.50
N LEU A 855 25.04 -4.82 8.41
CA LEU A 855 26.06 -4.69 7.38
C LEU A 855 25.89 -3.34 6.66
N GLN A 856 26.93 -2.53 6.61
CA GLN A 856 26.93 -1.27 5.85
C GLN A 856 26.83 -1.56 4.35
N SER A 857 25.81 -0.99 3.69
CA SER A 857 25.67 -1.00 2.23
C SER A 857 26.40 0.18 1.60
N VAL A 858 26.90 -0.03 0.38
CA VAL A 858 27.41 1.07 -0.47
C VAL A 858 26.24 1.98 -0.84
N GLU A 859 26.43 3.28 -0.65
CA GLU A 859 25.44 4.30 -0.99
C GLU A 859 25.31 4.46 -2.51
N GLN A 860 24.10 4.72 -2.98
CA GLN A 860 23.89 5.04 -4.40
C GLN A 860 24.29 6.49 -4.65
N VAL A 861 25.09 6.69 -5.69
CA VAL A 861 25.61 8.01 -6.09
C VAL A 861 25.41 8.16 -7.58
N LEU A 862 24.97 9.33 -8.05
CA LEU A 862 24.91 9.67 -9.47
C LEU A 862 26.05 10.64 -9.82
N TRP A 863 27.04 10.16 -10.56
CA TRP A 863 28.12 10.95 -11.11
C TRP A 863 27.67 11.67 -12.37
N LEU A 864 28.01 12.95 -12.50
CA LEU A 864 27.70 13.79 -13.64
C LEU A 864 29.01 14.34 -14.21
N THR A 865 29.27 14.13 -15.50
CA THR A 865 30.47 14.62 -16.19
C THR A 865 30.10 15.36 -17.47
N LEU A 866 30.44 16.65 -17.49
CA LEU A 866 30.29 17.53 -18.63
C LEU A 866 31.60 17.59 -19.42
N PHE A 867 31.53 17.30 -20.73
CA PHE A 867 32.70 17.23 -21.59
C PHE A 867 33.15 18.60 -22.08
N PRO A 868 34.43 18.73 -22.47
CA PRO A 868 34.89 19.84 -23.30
C PRO A 868 34.12 19.97 -24.60
N LEU A 869 33.90 21.20 -25.09
CA LEU A 869 33.10 21.42 -26.31
C LEU A 869 33.74 20.87 -27.58
N ARG A 870 35.06 20.65 -27.55
CA ARG A 870 35.87 20.18 -28.68
C ARG A 870 36.01 18.67 -28.77
N VAL A 871 35.49 17.93 -27.78
CA VAL A 871 35.59 16.48 -27.74
C VAL A 871 34.25 15.88 -27.34
N GLY A 872 33.98 14.68 -27.84
CA GLY A 872 32.83 13.89 -27.41
C GLY A 872 33.15 12.41 -27.51
N GLY A 873 32.09 11.60 -27.44
CA GLY A 873 32.13 10.19 -27.80
C GLY A 873 33.03 9.31 -26.94
N LEU A 874 33.42 8.16 -27.50
CA LEU A 874 34.05 7.06 -26.78
C LEU A 874 35.49 7.38 -26.38
N LEU A 875 35.83 7.10 -25.13
CA LEU A 875 37.20 7.06 -24.64
C LEU A 875 37.82 5.70 -24.98
N ASN A 876 38.86 5.71 -25.81
CA ASN A 876 39.54 4.48 -26.23
C ASN A 876 41.07 4.62 -26.18
N THR A 877 41.77 3.48 -26.12
CA THR A 877 43.22 3.45 -26.27
C THR A 877 43.58 3.62 -27.74
N VAL A 878 44.52 4.52 -28.04
CA VAL A 878 45.08 4.63 -29.40
C VAL A 878 45.72 3.28 -29.76
N PRO A 879 45.35 2.65 -30.90
CA PRO A 879 45.82 1.31 -31.25
C PRO A 879 47.34 1.15 -31.14
N GLY A 880 47.80 0.12 -30.44
CA GLY A 880 49.22 -0.14 -30.20
C GLY A 880 49.85 0.69 -29.08
N THR A 881 49.07 1.47 -28.31
CA THR A 881 49.55 2.27 -27.16
C THR A 881 48.64 2.11 -25.94
N THR A 882 49.09 2.61 -24.78
CA THR A 882 48.26 2.75 -23.57
C THR A 882 47.62 4.13 -23.46
N THR A 883 47.86 5.02 -24.44
CA THR A 883 47.37 6.39 -24.42
C THR A 883 45.88 6.41 -24.69
N LEU A 884 45.10 6.99 -23.76
CA LEU A 884 43.67 7.19 -23.92
C LEU A 884 43.40 8.46 -24.74
N ARG A 885 42.45 8.39 -25.67
CA ARG A 885 42.01 9.50 -26.50
C ARG A 885 40.51 9.41 -26.72
N ASN A 886 39.81 10.53 -26.63
CA ASN A 886 38.43 10.63 -27.10
C ASN A 886 38.44 10.53 -28.62
N GLN A 887 37.70 9.56 -29.17
CA GLN A 887 37.70 9.30 -30.61
C GLN A 887 36.92 10.35 -31.41
N TRP A 888 36.04 11.12 -30.77
CA TRP A 888 35.23 12.14 -31.43
C TRP A 888 35.74 13.54 -31.11
N THR A 889 36.06 14.29 -32.17
CA THR A 889 36.54 15.68 -32.11
C THR A 889 35.57 16.64 -32.80
N ILE A 890 35.43 17.83 -32.24
CA ILE A 890 34.51 18.87 -32.69
C ILE A 890 35.32 20.13 -33.00
N GLY A 891 35.10 20.69 -34.18
CA GLY A 891 35.78 21.92 -34.63
C GLY A 891 35.27 23.19 -33.94
N ASN A 892 35.84 24.34 -34.31
CA ASN A 892 35.33 25.67 -33.88
C ASN A 892 33.93 25.99 -34.43
N THR A 893 33.55 25.32 -35.51
CA THR A 893 32.28 25.43 -36.20
C THR A 893 31.74 24.03 -36.44
N SER A 894 30.44 23.84 -36.26
CA SER A 894 29.74 22.60 -36.62
C SER A 894 28.50 22.92 -37.44
N SER A 895 27.71 21.90 -37.80
CA SER A 895 26.39 22.11 -38.41
C SER A 895 25.38 22.88 -37.53
N LEU A 896 25.70 23.13 -36.26
CA LEU A 896 24.96 24.01 -35.36
C LEU A 896 25.40 25.48 -35.41
N GLY A 897 26.38 25.80 -36.26
CA GLY A 897 26.99 27.13 -36.39
C GLY A 897 28.32 27.25 -35.65
N ALA A 898 28.79 28.50 -35.50
CA ALA A 898 29.95 28.81 -34.68
C ALA A 898 29.63 28.62 -33.19
N THR A 899 30.62 28.18 -32.41
CA THR A 899 30.49 28.04 -30.95
C THR A 899 30.71 29.41 -30.28
N PRO A 900 29.67 30.07 -29.73
CA PRO A 900 29.80 31.38 -29.08
C PRO A 900 30.51 31.25 -27.72
N THR A 901 30.87 32.37 -27.11
CA THR A 901 31.31 32.43 -25.72
C THR A 901 30.13 32.18 -24.78
N GLY A 902 30.35 31.52 -23.64
CA GLY A 902 29.29 31.30 -22.66
C GLY A 902 29.63 30.16 -21.69
N ARG A 903 28.64 29.64 -20.97
CA ARG A 903 28.78 28.41 -20.18
C ARG A 903 28.35 27.20 -20.99
N ARG A 904 28.87 26.01 -20.66
CA ARG A 904 28.49 24.73 -21.26
C ARG A 904 27.38 24.12 -20.44
N TRP A 905 26.55 23.28 -21.06
CA TRP A 905 25.46 22.62 -20.35
C TRP A 905 25.13 21.23 -20.90
N GLY A 906 24.45 20.44 -20.07
CA GLY A 906 23.89 19.14 -20.43
C GLY A 906 22.73 18.80 -19.49
N SER A 907 21.69 18.15 -20.02
CA SER A 907 20.46 17.84 -19.28
C SER A 907 20.15 16.35 -19.32
N ILE A 908 19.72 15.81 -18.19
CA ILE A 908 19.13 14.48 -18.06
C ILE A 908 17.77 14.60 -17.39
N GLN A 909 16.93 13.60 -17.59
CA GLN A 909 15.62 13.51 -16.94
C GLN A 909 15.40 12.12 -16.36
N THR A 910 14.58 12.08 -15.32
CA THR A 910 14.00 10.86 -14.79
C THR A 910 12.50 11.03 -14.67
N VAL A 911 11.76 9.97 -15.00
CA VAL A 911 10.31 9.94 -14.83
C VAL A 911 10.03 9.57 -13.38
N LEU A 912 9.30 10.44 -12.69
CA LEU A 912 8.83 10.20 -11.34
C LEU A 912 7.67 9.19 -11.40
N ASN A 913 6.62 9.54 -12.12
CA ASN A 913 5.50 8.67 -12.43
C ASN A 913 4.87 9.18 -13.73
N PRO A 914 4.68 8.32 -14.74
CA PRO A 914 4.04 8.71 -16.00
C PRO A 914 2.64 9.32 -15.82
N SER A 915 1.90 8.86 -14.80
CA SER A 915 0.60 9.43 -14.44
C SER A 915 0.72 10.72 -13.62
N GLY A 916 1.91 11.04 -13.10
CA GLY A 916 2.20 12.12 -12.17
C GLY A 916 2.09 11.71 -10.71
N ASP A 917 2.95 12.30 -9.87
CA ASP A 917 2.95 12.06 -8.42
C ASP A 917 2.54 13.30 -7.63
N ASP A 918 1.97 13.03 -6.45
CA ASP A 918 1.57 14.04 -5.50
C ASP A 918 2.74 14.48 -4.61
N LEU A 919 3.34 15.61 -4.99
CA LEU A 919 4.39 16.31 -4.26
C LEU A 919 3.86 17.52 -3.46
N SER A 920 2.54 17.69 -3.31
CA SER A 920 1.96 18.84 -2.59
C SER A 920 2.31 18.91 -1.10
N ARG A 921 2.74 17.78 -0.52
CA ARG A 921 3.18 17.67 0.87
C ARG A 921 4.69 17.84 1.05
N ILE A 922 5.43 17.93 -0.05
CA ILE A 922 6.87 18.15 0.01
C ILE A 922 7.15 19.56 0.53
N GLU A 923 8.07 19.64 1.46
CA GLU A 923 8.56 20.89 2.03
C GLU A 923 9.97 21.20 1.57
N ASN A 924 10.81 20.18 1.40
CA ASN A 924 12.22 20.36 1.07
C ASN A 924 12.68 19.39 -0.03
N VAL A 925 13.58 19.87 -0.87
CA VAL A 925 14.42 19.04 -1.74
C VAL A 925 15.80 18.96 -1.09
N GLU A 926 16.26 17.76 -0.76
CA GLU A 926 17.54 17.53 -0.10
C GLU A 926 18.43 16.60 -0.92
N PHE A 927 19.71 16.93 -1.03
CA PHE A 927 20.72 16.03 -1.59
C PHE A 927 22.12 16.43 -1.13
N PHE A 928 23.08 15.52 -1.27
CA PHE A 928 24.50 15.81 -1.10
C PHE A 928 25.18 15.93 -2.46
N ALA A 929 26.02 16.95 -2.63
CA ALA A 929 26.86 17.14 -3.81
C ALA A 929 28.34 17.01 -3.46
N LEU A 930 29.12 16.30 -4.26
CA LEU A 930 30.57 16.16 -4.09
C LEU A 930 31.31 17.26 -4.86
N ILE A 931 31.97 18.17 -4.16
CA ILE A 931 32.59 19.37 -4.74
C ILE A 931 33.94 19.72 -4.10
N ASP A 932 34.72 20.61 -4.73
CA ASP A 932 35.88 21.22 -4.08
C ASP A 932 35.42 22.39 -3.21
N THR A 933 35.78 22.36 -1.92
CA THR A 933 35.39 23.40 -0.95
C THR A 933 36.48 24.44 -0.70
N SER A 934 37.68 24.24 -1.25
CA SER A 934 38.78 25.19 -1.19
C SER A 934 38.45 26.47 -1.95
N ALA A 935 39.02 27.61 -1.56
CA ALA A 935 38.71 28.88 -2.22
C ALA A 935 39.07 28.89 -3.73
N ALA A 936 40.14 28.20 -4.12
CA ALA A 936 40.63 28.14 -5.50
C ALA A 936 39.91 27.09 -6.38
N GLY A 937 39.42 26.01 -5.78
CA GLY A 937 38.63 25.00 -6.49
C GLY A 937 37.15 25.35 -6.56
N ARG A 938 36.61 26.01 -5.53
CA ARG A 938 35.18 26.29 -5.42
C ARG A 938 34.61 27.11 -6.58
N ALA A 939 35.37 28.08 -7.11
CA ALA A 939 34.95 28.91 -8.24
C ALA A 939 34.71 28.11 -9.54
N ARG A 940 35.26 26.89 -9.63
CA ARG A 940 35.12 25.96 -10.75
C ARG A 940 33.99 24.94 -10.57
N ASN A 941 33.32 24.95 -9.42
CA ASN A 941 32.19 24.06 -9.19
C ASN A 941 31.00 24.40 -10.11
N PRO A 942 30.29 23.39 -10.62
CA PRO A 942 29.17 23.58 -11.53
C PRO A 942 27.94 24.15 -10.83
N MET A 943 27.00 24.65 -11.63
CA MET A 943 25.63 24.91 -11.22
C MET A 943 24.74 23.71 -11.57
N ILE A 944 23.82 23.37 -10.68
CA ILE A 944 22.79 22.35 -10.89
C ILE A 944 21.43 23.05 -10.94
N VAL A 945 20.65 22.77 -11.97
CA VAL A 945 19.28 23.26 -12.14
C VAL A 945 18.35 22.05 -12.11
N LEU A 946 17.31 22.11 -11.27
CA LEU A 946 16.33 21.06 -11.08
C LEU A 946 14.94 21.58 -11.47
N ASP A 947 14.35 21.01 -12.53
CA ASP A 947 13.01 21.33 -13.00
C ASP A 947 12.07 20.17 -12.69
N PHE A 948 11.10 20.39 -11.81
CA PHE A 948 10.07 19.41 -11.47
C PHE A 948 8.75 19.77 -12.15
N GLY A 949 8.19 18.88 -12.95
CA GLY A 949 6.84 19.05 -13.50
C GLY A 949 6.58 18.28 -14.79
N ASP A 950 5.85 18.92 -15.70
CA ASP A 950 5.60 18.49 -17.07
C ASP A 950 6.68 19.13 -17.97
N ILE A 951 7.76 18.39 -18.17
CA ILE A 951 8.93 18.80 -18.97
C ILE A 951 8.80 18.31 -20.41
N SER A 952 9.46 18.98 -21.35
CA SER A 952 9.51 18.56 -22.75
C SER A 952 10.25 17.24 -22.92
N GLU A 953 9.69 16.36 -23.76
CA GLU A 953 10.28 15.11 -24.19
C GLU A 953 11.27 15.29 -25.35
N ASN A 954 11.36 16.51 -25.90
CA ASN A 954 12.19 16.84 -27.05
C ASN A 954 13.68 16.89 -26.68
N ARG A 955 14.26 15.71 -26.57
CA ARG A 955 15.63 15.48 -26.16
C ARG A 955 16.65 16.16 -27.07
N VAL A 956 17.74 16.62 -26.46
CA VAL A 956 18.89 17.15 -27.18
C VAL A 956 19.98 16.07 -27.29
N ALA A 957 20.16 15.55 -28.50
CA ALA A 957 21.18 14.55 -28.81
C ALA A 957 22.02 14.96 -30.03
N PHE A 958 23.27 14.48 -30.09
CA PHE A 958 24.19 14.81 -31.18
C PHE A 958 24.83 13.57 -31.79
N ALA A 959 25.13 13.65 -33.08
CA ALA A 959 25.93 12.67 -33.80
C ALA A 959 27.11 13.34 -34.54
N PRO A 960 28.20 12.60 -34.79
CA PRO A 960 29.27 13.05 -35.66
C PRO A 960 28.82 13.12 -37.12
N GLU A 961 29.51 13.95 -37.90
CA GLU A 961 29.23 14.17 -39.32
C GLU A 961 30.08 13.27 -40.21
N THR A 962 31.28 12.92 -39.74
CA THR A 962 32.24 12.08 -40.46
C THR A 962 32.83 11.01 -39.54
N LEU A 963 32.96 9.79 -40.05
CA LEU A 963 33.72 8.67 -39.49
C LEU A 963 34.93 8.43 -40.39
N THR A 964 36.13 8.42 -39.81
CA THR A 964 37.36 8.07 -40.50
C THR A 964 37.92 6.78 -39.92
N VAL A 965 38.13 5.78 -40.77
CA VAL A 965 38.80 4.53 -40.43
C VAL A 965 40.22 4.60 -40.96
N ALA A 966 41.19 4.89 -40.09
CA ALA A 966 42.59 4.97 -40.49
C ALA A 966 43.21 3.58 -40.62
N ALA A 967 44.05 3.39 -41.65
CA ALA A 967 44.85 2.17 -41.79
C ALA A 967 45.65 1.88 -40.50
N PRO A 968 45.82 0.60 -40.12
CA PRO A 968 46.63 0.25 -38.96
C PRO A 968 48.03 0.84 -39.08
N ILE A 969 48.49 1.48 -37.99
CA ILE A 969 49.84 2.08 -37.95
C ILE A 969 50.97 1.05 -38.12
N ARG A 970 50.68 -0.23 -37.89
CA ARG A 970 51.55 -1.39 -38.17
C ARG A 970 50.68 -2.61 -38.49
N ALA A 971 51.20 -3.51 -39.32
CA ALA A 971 50.55 -4.79 -39.63
C ALA A 971 50.26 -5.58 -38.34
N GLY A 972 49.04 -6.10 -38.20
CA GLY A 972 48.59 -6.86 -37.03
C GLY A 972 47.90 -6.03 -35.92
N LEU A 973 47.88 -4.70 -36.03
CA LEU A 973 47.06 -3.84 -35.16
C LEU A 973 45.67 -3.58 -35.76
N ALA A 974 44.70 -3.28 -34.90
CA ALA A 974 43.38 -2.85 -35.34
C ALA A 974 43.43 -1.46 -36.01
N PRO A 975 42.60 -1.19 -37.02
CA PRO A 975 42.40 0.16 -37.57
C PRO A 975 41.98 1.16 -36.48
N ASP A 976 42.40 2.42 -36.61
CA ASP A 976 42.02 3.48 -35.68
C ASP A 976 40.80 4.23 -36.20
N THR A 977 39.68 4.17 -35.48
CA THR A 977 38.45 4.85 -35.85
C THR A 977 38.33 6.19 -35.12
N THR A 978 38.07 7.25 -35.87
CA THR A 978 37.85 8.61 -35.32
C THR A 978 36.63 9.26 -35.93
N TYR A 979 36.00 10.14 -35.17
CA TYR A 979 34.80 10.85 -35.55
C TYR A 979 35.04 12.36 -35.54
N ARG A 980 34.41 13.08 -36.48
CA ARG A 980 34.51 14.54 -36.60
C ARG A 980 33.16 15.20 -36.87
N GLY A 981 33.05 16.46 -36.48
CA GLY A 981 31.85 17.29 -36.67
C GLY A 981 30.79 17.06 -35.59
N LYS A 982 29.72 17.87 -35.58
CA LYS A 982 28.66 17.76 -34.57
C LYS A 982 27.34 18.28 -35.14
N ARG A 983 26.38 17.38 -35.27
CA ARG A 983 25.02 17.63 -35.77
C ARG A 983 23.98 17.23 -34.74
N LEU A 984 22.90 18.01 -34.64
CA LEU A 984 21.70 17.68 -33.86
C LEU A 984 20.90 16.57 -34.54
N VAL A 985 20.47 15.57 -33.77
CA VAL A 985 19.71 14.39 -34.25
C VAL A 985 18.54 14.10 -33.32
N GLY A 986 17.46 13.51 -33.83
CA GLY A 986 16.24 13.18 -33.06
C GLY A 986 15.40 14.37 -32.59
N TYR A 987 15.83 15.61 -32.86
CA TYR A 987 15.14 16.81 -32.39
C TYR A 987 13.81 17.03 -33.12
N ASP A 988 12.75 17.32 -32.36
CA ASP A 988 11.35 17.42 -32.79
C ASP A 988 10.78 16.12 -33.42
N GLN A 989 11.38 14.97 -33.11
CA GLN A 989 10.93 13.67 -33.55
C GLN A 989 10.77 12.75 -32.34
N PHE A 990 9.64 12.03 -32.26
CA PHE A 990 9.45 10.99 -31.24
C PHE A 990 10.33 9.78 -31.56
N ASP A 991 11.29 9.47 -30.68
CA ASP A 991 12.13 8.28 -30.78
C ASP A 991 11.81 7.25 -29.66
N SER A 992 11.52 6.02 -30.07
CA SER A 992 11.30 4.87 -29.18
C SER A 992 11.77 3.59 -29.88
N GLU A 993 12.38 2.68 -29.13
CA GLU A 993 12.74 1.35 -29.63
C GLU A 993 11.57 0.37 -29.68
N ARG A 994 10.38 0.74 -29.18
CA ARG A 994 9.22 -0.12 -29.27
C ARG A 994 8.86 -0.43 -30.71
N ASP A 995 8.40 -1.65 -30.95
CA ASP A 995 7.79 -2.02 -32.21
C ASP A 995 6.63 -1.08 -32.56
N ARG A 996 6.61 -0.56 -33.78
CA ARG A 996 5.69 0.50 -34.20
C ARG A 996 4.21 0.09 -34.12
N PHE A 997 3.91 -1.20 -34.27
CA PHE A 997 2.54 -1.71 -34.29
C PHE A 997 2.11 -2.26 -32.93
N SER A 998 2.87 -3.22 -32.40
CA SER A 998 2.55 -3.90 -31.14
C SER A 998 2.92 -3.09 -29.89
N ARG A 999 3.78 -2.07 -30.03
CA ARG A 999 4.38 -1.29 -28.93
C ARG A 999 5.17 -2.16 -27.93
N ALA A 1000 5.47 -3.40 -28.30
CA ALA A 1000 6.30 -4.31 -27.52
C ALA A 1000 7.80 -3.98 -27.69
N PHE A 1001 8.61 -4.37 -26.72
CA PHE A 1001 10.06 -4.27 -26.78
C PHE A 1001 10.68 -5.66 -26.57
N ASN A 1002 11.48 -6.09 -27.53
CA ASN A 1002 12.33 -7.27 -27.48
C ASN A 1002 13.80 -6.85 -27.57
N ALA A 1003 14.59 -7.11 -26.53
CA ALA A 1003 16.00 -6.72 -26.50
C ALA A 1003 16.87 -7.37 -27.61
N ILE A 1004 16.44 -8.47 -28.22
CA ILE A 1004 17.19 -9.09 -29.34
C ILE A 1004 16.97 -8.31 -30.64
N ASP A 1005 15.72 -7.91 -30.89
CA ASP A 1005 15.29 -7.35 -32.18
C ASP A 1005 15.23 -5.82 -32.19
N ASN A 1006 14.98 -5.22 -31.03
CA ASN A 1006 14.62 -3.80 -30.89
C ASN A 1006 15.68 -2.92 -30.21
N ASP A 1007 16.64 -3.51 -29.49
CA ASP A 1007 17.73 -2.79 -28.80
C ASP A 1007 18.82 -2.34 -29.79
N VAL A 1008 18.41 -1.47 -30.70
CA VAL A 1008 19.22 -0.94 -31.80
C VAL A 1008 19.71 0.47 -31.51
N GLY A 1009 19.26 1.07 -30.41
CA GLY A 1009 19.54 2.42 -29.96
C GLY A 1009 18.66 3.50 -30.62
N ILE A 1010 18.57 4.63 -29.92
CA ILE A 1010 17.88 5.85 -30.34
C ILE A 1010 18.87 6.97 -30.71
N ALA A 1011 18.36 8.10 -31.20
CA ALA A 1011 19.18 9.23 -31.64
C ALA A 1011 20.19 9.66 -30.56
N GLY A 1012 21.43 9.89 -30.98
CA GLY A 1012 22.57 10.19 -30.10
C GLY A 1012 23.48 9.00 -29.80
N SER A 1013 22.96 7.78 -29.84
CA SER A 1013 23.77 6.55 -29.84
C SER A 1013 23.89 5.93 -31.23
N VAL A 1014 22.92 6.25 -32.09
CA VAL A 1014 22.88 5.92 -33.51
C VAL A 1014 22.89 7.21 -34.31
N ALA A 1015 23.79 7.32 -35.28
CA ALA A 1015 23.77 8.39 -36.26
C ALA A 1015 22.82 8.03 -37.40
N ASP A 1016 21.84 8.89 -37.69
CA ASP A 1016 20.92 8.66 -38.81
C ASP A 1016 21.65 8.53 -40.15
N SER A 1017 22.68 9.36 -40.34
CA SER A 1017 23.62 9.26 -41.46
C SER A 1017 25.01 9.75 -41.05
N ILE A 1018 26.06 9.26 -41.70
CA ILE A 1018 27.44 9.69 -41.48
C ILE A 1018 28.30 9.49 -42.73
N TRP A 1019 29.19 10.43 -43.03
CA TRP A 1019 30.17 10.25 -44.10
C TRP A 1019 31.31 9.37 -43.63
N VAL A 1020 31.53 8.24 -44.29
CA VAL A 1020 32.60 7.29 -43.97
C VAL A 1020 33.77 7.51 -44.93
N VAL A 1021 34.95 7.75 -44.34
CA VAL A 1021 36.23 7.82 -45.04
C VAL A 1021 37.04 6.59 -44.63
N ASP A 1022 37.07 5.57 -45.48
CA ASP A 1022 37.78 4.32 -45.22
C ASP A 1022 39.21 4.36 -45.81
N GLY A 1023 40.18 4.57 -44.93
CA GLY A 1023 41.60 4.56 -45.28
C GLY A 1023 42.23 3.17 -45.32
N THR A 1024 41.47 2.10 -45.01
CA THR A 1024 41.98 0.71 -45.04
C THR A 1024 41.91 0.08 -46.43
N ALA A 1025 41.02 0.57 -47.29
CA ALA A 1025 40.74 0.03 -48.62
C ALA A 1025 41.49 0.73 -49.79
N GLY A 1026 42.50 1.56 -49.51
CA GLY A 1026 43.16 2.40 -50.52
C GLY A 1026 42.41 3.71 -50.78
N ALA A 1027 42.50 4.27 -51.99
CA ALA A 1027 41.82 5.52 -52.38
C ALA A 1027 40.31 5.34 -52.60
N ALA A 1028 39.59 4.79 -51.62
CA ALA A 1028 38.14 4.71 -51.65
C ALA A 1028 37.54 6.11 -51.47
N ALA A 1029 36.58 6.48 -52.32
CA ALA A 1029 35.85 7.74 -52.18
C ALA A 1029 34.98 7.70 -50.91
N PRO A 1030 34.84 8.82 -50.18
CA PRO A 1030 33.91 8.90 -49.05
C PRO A 1030 32.49 8.49 -49.47
N PHE A 1031 31.80 7.70 -48.63
CA PHE A 1031 30.42 7.29 -48.87
C PHE A 1031 29.53 7.60 -47.67
N LEU A 1032 28.23 7.76 -47.90
CA LEU A 1032 27.27 7.98 -46.83
C LEU A 1032 26.78 6.63 -46.29
N ALA A 1033 26.88 6.43 -44.99
CA ALA A 1033 26.30 5.29 -44.28
C ALA A 1033 25.12 5.75 -43.44
N GLU A 1034 24.04 4.97 -43.38
CA GLU A 1034 22.83 5.27 -42.62
C GLU A 1034 22.71 4.39 -41.39
N LYS A 1035 22.02 4.90 -40.36
CA LYS A 1035 21.74 4.19 -39.09
C LYS A 1035 22.98 3.53 -38.49
N VAL A 1036 24.07 4.29 -38.40
CA VAL A 1036 25.37 3.80 -37.91
C VAL A 1036 25.43 3.91 -36.38
N PRO A 1037 25.57 2.80 -35.64
CA PRO A 1037 25.82 2.86 -34.20
C PRO A 1037 27.18 3.52 -33.94
N ILE A 1038 27.19 4.61 -33.17
CA ILE A 1038 28.43 5.31 -32.79
C ILE A 1038 28.96 4.87 -31.43
N CYS A 1039 28.17 4.06 -30.71
CA CYS A 1039 28.55 3.36 -29.49
C CYS A 1039 27.87 1.98 -29.46
N ALA A 1040 28.35 1.10 -28.58
CA ALA A 1040 27.65 -0.11 -28.19
C ALA A 1040 27.90 -0.37 -26.69
N ALA A 1041 26.85 -0.66 -25.94
CA ALA A 1041 26.95 -1.05 -24.56
C ALA A 1041 27.50 -2.47 -24.44
N ASN A 1042 28.32 -2.70 -23.42
CA ASN A 1042 28.75 -4.03 -23.00
C ASN A 1042 28.15 -4.30 -21.64
N VAL A 1043 26.98 -4.96 -21.60
CA VAL A 1043 26.25 -5.25 -20.36
C VAL A 1043 27.19 -5.92 -19.35
N GLY A 1044 27.28 -5.36 -18.14
CA GLY A 1044 28.13 -5.87 -17.05
C GLY A 1044 29.57 -5.37 -17.00
N GLN A 1045 29.98 -4.46 -17.89
CA GLN A 1045 31.27 -3.79 -17.77
C GLN A 1045 31.15 -2.43 -17.09
N VAL A 1046 31.86 -2.25 -15.97
CA VAL A 1046 32.01 -0.94 -15.32
C VAL A 1046 32.97 -0.09 -16.15
N LYS A 1047 32.52 1.10 -16.57
CA LYS A 1047 33.36 2.06 -17.31
C LYS A 1047 34.09 3.00 -16.36
N ARG A 1048 35.11 3.70 -16.88
CA ARG A 1048 35.73 4.82 -16.15
C ARG A 1048 34.69 5.91 -15.93
N LEU A 1049 34.79 6.64 -14.83
CA LEU A 1049 33.94 7.80 -14.59
C LEU A 1049 34.18 8.84 -15.69
N GLY A 1050 33.09 9.33 -16.28
CA GLY A 1050 33.09 10.24 -17.42
C GLY A 1050 33.17 9.57 -18.79
N ASP A 1051 33.10 8.24 -18.90
CA ASP A 1051 33.03 7.57 -20.21
C ASP A 1051 31.58 7.52 -20.71
N SER A 1052 31.29 8.21 -21.81
CA SER A 1052 29.92 8.33 -22.34
C SER A 1052 29.32 7.00 -22.81
N ARG A 1053 30.12 5.93 -22.94
CA ARG A 1053 29.61 4.57 -23.23
C ARG A 1053 28.71 4.00 -22.16
N ALA A 1054 28.80 4.50 -20.92
CA ALA A 1054 27.89 4.08 -19.86
C ALA A 1054 26.43 4.44 -20.18
N ASN A 1055 26.22 5.45 -21.03
CA ASN A 1055 24.90 5.96 -21.44
C ASN A 1055 24.50 5.53 -22.85
N CYS A 1056 25.20 4.56 -23.42
CA CYS A 1056 24.88 4.06 -24.76
C CYS A 1056 23.55 3.29 -24.73
N THR A 1057 22.66 3.64 -25.67
CA THR A 1057 21.35 3.00 -25.81
C THR A 1057 21.39 1.78 -26.75
N VAL A 1058 22.52 1.51 -27.40
CA VAL A 1058 22.66 0.37 -28.31
C VAL A 1058 23.13 -0.86 -27.52
N ARG A 1059 22.37 -1.95 -27.56
CA ARG A 1059 22.68 -3.25 -26.91
C ARG A 1059 22.83 -3.15 -25.40
N ASN A 1060 22.02 -2.32 -24.74
CA ASN A 1060 22.05 -2.13 -23.29
C ASN A 1060 21.07 -3.05 -22.53
N ASN A 1061 20.32 -3.89 -23.25
CA ASN A 1061 19.22 -4.77 -22.81
C ASN A 1061 18.06 -4.02 -22.14
N ARG A 1062 17.81 -2.77 -22.51
CA ARG A 1062 16.76 -1.92 -21.95
C ARG A 1062 16.00 -1.25 -23.07
N LEU A 1063 14.75 -0.91 -22.77
CA LEU A 1063 13.97 -0.06 -23.63
C LEU A 1063 14.42 1.38 -23.44
N ASP A 1064 14.83 2.03 -24.51
CA ASP A 1064 15.08 3.46 -24.54
C ASP A 1064 13.99 4.20 -25.35
N GLU A 1065 13.35 5.19 -24.74
CA GLU A 1065 12.32 6.03 -25.37
C GLU A 1065 12.23 7.42 -24.74
N GLU A 1066 11.65 8.37 -25.48
CA GLU A 1066 11.41 9.75 -25.02
C GLU A 1066 10.07 9.95 -24.31
N ASP A 1067 9.28 8.89 -24.16
CA ASP A 1067 7.89 8.88 -23.72
C ASP A 1067 7.77 8.99 -22.18
N ILE A 1068 7.56 10.18 -21.63
CA ILE A 1068 7.44 10.40 -20.18
C ILE A 1068 6.09 9.92 -19.67
N ASP A 1069 5.01 10.20 -20.40
CA ASP A 1069 3.64 9.91 -19.99
C ASP A 1069 3.02 8.64 -20.61
N LEU A 1070 3.84 7.89 -21.36
CA LEU A 1070 3.52 6.60 -21.98
C LEU A 1070 2.37 6.68 -22.98
N ASP A 1071 2.20 7.83 -23.63
CA ASP A 1071 1.14 8.05 -24.62
C ASP A 1071 1.57 7.72 -26.06
N GLY A 1072 2.86 7.47 -26.28
CA GLY A 1072 3.45 7.13 -27.56
C GLY A 1072 3.61 8.29 -28.52
N GLN A 1073 3.65 9.53 -28.03
CA GLN A 1073 3.83 10.74 -28.81
C GLN A 1073 4.89 11.63 -28.16
N LEU A 1074 5.45 12.55 -28.96
CA LEU A 1074 6.37 13.57 -28.46
C LEU A 1074 5.57 14.72 -27.82
N ASN A 1075 5.73 14.90 -26.51
CA ASN A 1075 5.14 16.01 -25.79
C ASN A 1075 6.05 17.24 -25.80
N LEU A 1076 5.43 18.42 -26.04
CA LEU A 1076 6.08 19.73 -26.03
C LEU A 1076 7.31 19.81 -26.96
N PRO A 1077 7.16 19.66 -28.29
CA PRO A 1077 8.25 19.92 -29.24
C PRO A 1077 8.76 21.37 -29.12
N SER A 1078 9.84 21.72 -29.80
CA SER A 1078 10.53 23.02 -29.71
C SER A 1078 9.58 24.23 -29.83
N LEU A 1079 8.60 24.17 -30.74
CA LEU A 1079 7.58 25.21 -30.94
C LEU A 1079 6.65 25.44 -29.73
N ASN A 1080 6.54 24.43 -28.86
CA ASN A 1080 5.72 24.43 -27.65
C ASN A 1080 6.56 24.33 -26.37
N ALA A 1081 7.89 24.50 -26.43
CA ALA A 1081 8.75 24.41 -25.26
C ALA A 1081 8.35 25.41 -24.16
N ASP A 1082 7.90 26.62 -24.55
CA ASP A 1082 7.39 27.63 -23.62
C ASP A 1082 6.08 27.23 -22.92
N ARG A 1083 5.48 26.07 -23.23
CA ARG A 1083 4.31 25.49 -22.54
C ARG A 1083 4.67 24.47 -21.48
N GLU A 1084 5.95 24.19 -21.25
CA GLU A 1084 6.39 23.39 -20.10
C GLU A 1084 5.81 23.94 -18.80
N GLN A 1085 5.50 23.05 -17.86
CA GLN A 1085 5.11 23.44 -16.51
C GLN A 1085 6.13 22.91 -15.53
N TRP A 1086 6.85 23.79 -14.84
CA TRP A 1086 7.84 23.34 -13.87
C TRP A 1086 8.00 24.29 -12.69
N LYS A 1087 8.42 23.73 -11.56
CA LYS A 1087 9.10 24.42 -10.47
C LYS A 1087 10.60 24.23 -10.64
N ARG A 1088 11.34 25.33 -10.68
CA ARG A 1088 12.80 25.31 -10.86
C ARG A 1088 13.53 25.67 -9.58
N PHE A 1089 14.59 24.92 -9.32
CA PHE A 1089 15.56 25.24 -8.28
C PHE A 1089 16.95 25.34 -8.89
N GLU A 1090 17.59 26.48 -8.66
CA GLU A 1090 18.89 26.81 -9.24
C GLU A 1090 19.93 26.83 -8.12
N VAL A 1091 20.92 25.92 -8.20
CA VAL A 1091 21.91 25.68 -7.16
C VAL A 1091 23.30 25.92 -7.73
N ASP A 1092 23.85 27.10 -7.49
CA ASP A 1092 25.26 27.37 -7.79
C ASP A 1092 26.15 26.75 -6.69
N LEU A 1093 26.84 25.66 -6.99
CA LEU A 1093 27.70 24.98 -6.02
C LEU A 1093 29.01 25.72 -5.77
N SER A 1094 29.29 26.82 -6.46
CA SER A 1094 30.40 27.73 -6.12
C SER A 1094 30.04 28.71 -5.00
N ASP A 1095 28.75 28.96 -4.75
CA ASP A 1095 28.26 29.83 -3.68
C ASP A 1095 27.96 29.03 -2.39
N ARG A 1096 28.66 29.40 -1.32
CA ARG A 1096 28.49 28.79 0.00
C ARG A 1096 27.09 28.98 0.59
N LYS A 1097 26.33 30.00 0.14
CA LYS A 1097 24.96 30.25 0.61
C LYS A 1097 23.99 29.13 0.24
N ASN A 1098 24.29 28.38 -0.82
CA ASN A 1098 23.48 27.26 -1.27
C ASN A 1098 23.75 25.97 -0.48
N TRP A 1099 24.71 25.99 0.45
CA TRP A 1099 25.08 24.83 1.25
C TRP A 1099 24.53 24.98 2.66
N THR A 1100 23.93 23.92 3.19
CA THR A 1100 23.49 23.89 4.60
C THR A 1100 24.61 23.40 5.53
N ARG A 1101 25.39 22.42 5.08
CA ARG A 1101 26.55 21.90 5.82
C ARG A 1101 27.54 21.16 4.91
N VAL A 1102 28.75 20.96 5.42
CA VAL A 1102 29.78 20.11 4.81
C VAL A 1102 29.76 18.75 5.51
N GLY A 1103 29.66 17.68 4.74
CA GLY A 1103 29.74 16.28 5.16
C GLY A 1103 31.17 15.75 5.12
N GLY A 1104 31.32 14.47 4.74
CA GLY A 1104 32.64 13.83 4.65
C GLY A 1104 33.49 14.34 3.48
N CYS A 1105 34.81 14.37 3.67
CA CYS A 1105 35.77 14.75 2.62
C CYS A 1105 36.69 13.58 2.27
N ARG A 1106 37.02 13.45 0.99
CA ARG A 1106 37.92 12.43 0.47
C ARG A 1106 38.74 12.97 -0.69
N ASN A 1107 39.98 12.49 -0.80
CA ASN A 1107 40.78 12.73 -1.99
C ASN A 1107 40.24 11.88 -3.13
N VAL A 1108 39.79 12.53 -4.21
CA VAL A 1108 39.29 11.89 -5.42
C VAL A 1108 40.37 12.01 -6.49
N VAL A 1109 40.60 10.92 -7.22
CA VAL A 1109 41.54 10.89 -8.33
C VAL A 1109 40.78 11.30 -9.60
N THR A 1110 41.19 12.39 -10.22
CA THR A 1110 40.58 12.96 -11.43
C THR A 1110 41.59 12.99 -12.58
N ASP A 1111 41.08 12.91 -13.81
CA ASP A 1111 41.87 13.22 -14.99
C ASP A 1111 41.96 14.74 -15.10
N SER A 1112 43.17 15.30 -15.03
CA SER A 1112 43.35 16.73 -15.29
C SER A 1112 43.38 17.01 -16.79
N SER A 1113 43.25 18.28 -17.18
CA SER A 1113 43.39 18.71 -18.58
C SER A 1113 44.63 18.09 -19.24
N ALA A 1114 44.61 17.95 -20.56
CA ALA A 1114 45.58 17.20 -21.39
C ALA A 1114 47.09 17.43 -21.14
N THR A 1115 47.45 18.42 -20.32
CA THR A 1115 48.81 18.83 -19.93
C THR A 1115 49.30 18.33 -18.56
N LEU A 1116 48.45 17.91 -17.61
CA LEU A 1116 48.84 17.72 -16.20
C LEU A 1116 48.75 16.28 -15.65
N GLY A 1117 48.17 15.32 -16.38
CA GLY A 1117 48.12 13.91 -15.97
C GLY A 1117 47.07 13.59 -14.87
N ILE A 1118 47.30 12.53 -14.08
CA ILE A 1118 46.39 12.13 -12.99
C ILE A 1118 46.61 13.04 -11.79
N VAL A 1119 45.55 13.71 -11.30
CA VAL A 1119 45.61 14.63 -10.16
C VAL A 1119 44.72 14.11 -9.03
N SER A 1120 45.14 14.32 -7.78
CA SER A 1120 44.33 13.99 -6.60
C SER A 1120 43.84 15.29 -5.95
N GLU A 1121 42.52 15.47 -5.94
CA GLU A 1121 41.87 16.67 -5.42
C GLU A 1121 41.05 16.33 -4.18
N ARG A 1122 41.09 17.20 -3.17
CA ARG A 1122 40.31 17.01 -1.94
C ARG A 1122 38.89 17.51 -2.18
N MET A 1123 37.97 16.57 -2.39
CA MET A 1123 36.55 16.84 -2.55
C MET A 1123 35.81 16.61 -1.23
N CYS A 1124 34.75 17.38 -0.99
CA CYS A 1124 33.86 17.22 0.16
C CYS A 1124 32.42 17.12 -0.29
N TRP A 1125 31.65 16.27 0.39
CA TRP A 1125 30.20 16.27 0.28
C TRP A 1125 29.65 17.54 0.93
N VAL A 1126 28.75 18.23 0.25
CA VAL A 1126 27.99 19.35 0.82
C VAL A 1126 26.51 19.05 0.71
N GLN A 1127 25.77 19.29 1.79
CA GLN A 1127 24.32 19.13 1.78
C GLN A 1127 23.68 20.39 1.21
N VAL A 1128 22.81 20.19 0.23
CA VAL A 1128 21.91 21.19 -0.32
C VAL A 1128 20.51 20.87 0.19
N ARG A 1129 19.82 21.90 0.70
CA ARG A 1129 18.42 21.81 1.13
C ARG A 1129 17.68 23.01 0.57
N LEU A 1130 16.67 22.75 -0.24
CA LEU A 1130 15.91 23.75 -0.99
C LEU A 1130 14.48 23.70 -0.51
N ASN A 1131 13.85 24.86 -0.29
CA ASN A 1131 12.46 24.93 0.14
C ASN A 1131 11.54 24.74 -1.08
N TRP A 1132 10.79 23.64 -1.13
CA TRP A 1132 9.87 23.30 -2.22
C TRP A 1132 8.85 24.41 -2.52
N ARG A 1133 8.42 25.13 -1.48
CA ARG A 1133 7.43 26.22 -1.59
C ARG A 1133 8.02 27.54 -2.08
N SER A 1134 9.34 27.63 -2.20
CA SER A 1134 10.06 28.82 -2.67
C SER A 1134 11.00 28.45 -3.82
N PRO A 1135 10.46 28.00 -4.97
CA PRO A 1135 11.29 27.74 -6.14
C PRO A 1135 11.98 29.04 -6.60
N THR A 1136 13.15 28.91 -7.22
CA THR A 1136 13.87 30.06 -7.78
C THR A 1136 13.07 30.70 -8.92
N ASP A 1137 12.39 29.87 -9.70
CA ASP A 1137 11.50 30.30 -10.78
C ASP A 1137 10.39 29.25 -11.01
N SER A 1138 9.32 29.62 -11.70
CA SER A 1138 8.27 28.69 -12.11
C SER A 1138 7.61 29.11 -13.42
N LEU A 1139 7.26 28.14 -14.26
CA LEU A 1139 6.65 28.38 -15.56
C LEU A 1139 5.26 27.72 -15.66
N ASN A 1140 4.28 28.43 -16.25
CA ASN A 1140 2.93 27.94 -16.57
C ASN A 1140 2.18 27.18 -15.45
N THR A 1141 2.28 27.64 -14.20
CA THR A 1141 1.52 27.11 -13.04
C THR A 1141 1.63 25.58 -12.88
N PRO A 1142 2.80 25.05 -12.48
CA PRO A 1142 2.98 23.61 -12.26
C PRO A 1142 2.04 23.07 -11.17
N ASN A 1143 1.47 21.89 -11.40
CA ASN A 1143 0.60 21.20 -10.45
C ASN A 1143 1.42 20.28 -9.54
N ASP A 1144 1.61 20.67 -8.28
CA ASP A 1144 2.36 19.89 -7.30
C ASP A 1144 1.74 18.51 -7.02
N ARG A 1145 0.44 18.30 -7.26
CA ARG A 1145 -0.18 16.98 -7.08
C ARG A 1145 0.07 16.02 -8.22
N ARG A 1146 0.66 16.50 -9.32
CA ARG A 1146 0.83 15.73 -10.54
C ARG A 1146 2.12 16.09 -11.26
N VAL A 1147 3.23 15.89 -10.56
CA VAL A 1147 4.57 16.09 -11.12
C VAL A 1147 5.02 14.80 -11.80
N ARG A 1148 5.20 14.83 -13.12
CA ARG A 1148 5.52 13.62 -13.92
C ARG A 1148 7.00 13.30 -13.96
N ALA A 1149 7.85 14.31 -14.07
CA ALA A 1149 9.28 14.12 -14.25
C ALA A 1149 10.12 15.19 -13.56
N LEU A 1150 11.40 14.86 -13.42
CA LEU A 1150 12.47 15.75 -12.99
C LEU A 1150 13.49 15.87 -14.12
N ARG A 1151 13.77 17.09 -14.58
CA ARG A 1151 14.94 17.40 -15.42
C ARG A 1151 16.04 17.99 -14.53
N LEU A 1152 17.23 17.39 -14.60
CA LEU A 1152 18.45 17.89 -14.00
C LEU A 1152 19.36 18.42 -15.11
N THR A 1153 19.67 19.71 -15.05
CA THR A 1153 20.66 20.34 -15.93
C THR A 1153 21.92 20.70 -15.15
N MET A 1154 23.06 20.28 -15.66
CA MET A 1154 24.37 20.70 -15.17
C MET A 1154 24.90 21.81 -16.08
N VAL A 1155 25.31 22.93 -15.49
CA VAL A 1155 25.91 24.07 -16.19
C VAL A 1155 27.33 24.30 -15.65
N SER A 1156 28.31 24.48 -16.53
CA SER A 1156 29.69 24.73 -16.11
C SER A 1156 29.81 26.06 -15.35
N ALA A 1157 30.85 26.17 -14.52
CA ALA A 1157 31.20 27.45 -13.90
C ALA A 1157 31.59 28.49 -14.97
N ALA A 1158 31.54 29.77 -14.62
CA ALA A 1158 32.05 30.84 -15.48
C ALA A 1158 33.58 30.76 -15.65
N ASP A 1159 34.28 30.34 -14.60
CA ASP A 1159 35.75 30.28 -14.57
C ASP A 1159 36.31 28.96 -15.12
N GLU A 1160 35.43 28.06 -15.59
CA GLU A 1160 35.84 26.76 -16.13
C GLU A 1160 36.12 26.86 -17.64
N SER A 1161 37.26 26.33 -18.08
CA SER A 1161 37.67 26.36 -19.49
C SER A 1161 36.78 25.47 -20.36
N ASP A 1162 36.52 25.92 -21.59
CA ASP A 1162 35.82 25.14 -22.62
C ASP A 1162 36.51 23.82 -22.97
N ASP A 1163 37.81 23.72 -22.68
CA ASP A 1163 38.67 22.56 -22.93
C ASP A 1163 38.84 21.62 -21.72
N ALA A 1164 38.19 21.92 -20.59
CA ALA A 1164 38.30 21.15 -19.35
C ALA A 1164 37.06 20.31 -19.04
N PHE A 1165 37.21 19.17 -18.37
CA PHE A 1165 36.06 18.39 -17.90
C PHE A 1165 35.50 19.00 -16.62
N THR A 1166 34.17 19.05 -16.49
CA THR A 1166 33.52 19.41 -15.22
C THR A 1166 32.84 18.16 -14.66
N ARG A 1167 33.13 17.79 -13.40
CA ARG A 1167 32.57 16.60 -12.77
C ARG A 1167 32.05 16.90 -11.36
N THR A 1168 30.89 16.36 -11.02
CA THR A 1168 30.36 16.32 -9.65
C THR A 1168 29.58 15.02 -9.44
N ALA A 1169 29.11 14.79 -8.22
CA ALA A 1169 28.31 13.62 -7.89
C ALA A 1169 27.19 13.99 -6.91
N ILE A 1170 26.03 13.36 -7.03
CA ILE A 1170 24.87 13.56 -6.17
C ILE A 1170 24.59 12.27 -5.38
N ALA A 1171 24.30 12.39 -4.09
CA ALA A 1171 23.89 11.29 -3.21
C ALA A 1171 22.71 11.68 -2.33
N ASN A 1172 21.97 10.69 -1.81
CA ASN A 1172 20.82 10.87 -0.91
C ASN A 1172 19.83 11.94 -1.40
N PHE A 1173 19.42 11.83 -2.67
CA PHE A 1173 18.50 12.80 -3.26
C PHE A 1173 17.07 12.46 -2.85
N GLU A 1174 16.50 13.28 -1.97
CA GLU A 1174 15.20 13.09 -1.34
C GLU A 1174 14.33 14.34 -1.45
N LEU A 1175 13.04 14.11 -1.67
CA LEU A 1175 11.98 15.09 -1.46
C LEU A 1175 11.40 14.80 -0.08
N VAL A 1176 11.51 15.73 0.87
CA VAL A 1176 11.12 15.54 2.27
C VAL A 1176 9.86 16.36 2.54
N GLY A 1177 8.85 15.74 3.14
CA GLY A 1177 7.52 16.34 3.35
C GLY A 1177 6.95 16.09 4.75
N ALA A 1178 5.83 16.75 5.03
CA ALA A 1178 5.11 16.69 6.30
C ALA A 1178 4.00 15.62 6.35
#